data_AF-A0A6N9GW44-F1
#
_entry.id   AF-A0A6N9GW44-F1
#
_cell.length_a   1.000
_cell.length_b   1.000
_cell.length_c   1.000
_cell.angle_alpha   90.00
_cell.angle_beta   90.00
_cell.angle_gamma   90.00
#
_symmetry.space_group_name_H-M   'P 1'
#
loop_
_entity.id
_entity.type
_entity.pdbx_description
1 polymer ?
#
loop_
_entity_poly.entity_id
_entity_poly.type
_entity_poly.pdbx_seq_one_letter_code
_entity_poly.pdbx_strand_id
1 'polypeptide(L)'
;MPLLVALVLVGVASIPFGKGESVEAQDGGSVDYGFTLVAFDATLTQLEDIEAAQLAANIVLSDAGEGLIIVGKYFDHAEEPQIFDTPDQAKAAVNEITEELKSNAGGEPLPADLSEMFETYALFVGSLGDQMKGRLMILSAGGFTYHESVGVDGLSNVAADLAARGVEVSTVSLATTPAVDRDVLGAISSAGAGIPYDLGFSDGVLEFVNNELNVQLTASVQIEDLASGVDTIDVPVPPHSSYLVAGFLYEDPESNHIIVEPNGQEITGSVGSVSALSISGIKFFTVRNPQPGTWSLRSSGSSGSLTILSDVVNDLSVTMPPQAPFPTGEPFVIVAEARIGELPLIDISAIVEANVTVPDGTELTFGLNDIGEDGDVFAEDGVFSATVPAQEEGWIGEVRLTMHWFDIDAMIDGAGVIVVEPFPMIEITLAVTDEPVAEATRTQLATVDLKLSEFPFLAEQGGITVSMVNTEDGSPVDLEFEPTEVVDGKVYQLLVFGSLTLPAEYEFSASLSSTHLGREFEAVAANKSASIEISTPTPILTYSLIGVGGFFGLILLLLVLRWLMQVRPYGYLYRLDGQGQRELAVDFRAYRRSAWDAFMNKPMVPAAALPGIPLLGGRFVFSPRGLAFRYRPDSDGILRMTVRGEALQAGRNPIPDGDEIHIGSETFVFDRSAIDDEVVVSERLQSTTRMRNAELDTFALDPMTWDAPSSARPTRRHY
;
A
#
# COMPACT_ATOMS: atom_id res chain seq x y z
N MET A 1 -34.03 -57.24 -12.45
CA MET A 1 -33.88 -56.11 -13.38
C MET A 1 -35.02 -55.12 -13.23
N PRO A 2 -36.31 -55.51 -13.20
CA PRO A 2 -37.38 -54.52 -13.17
C PRO A 2 -37.64 -53.93 -11.76
N LEU A 3 -37.70 -54.78 -10.74
CA LEU A 3 -37.74 -54.39 -9.31
C LEU A 3 -36.57 -53.50 -8.83
N LEU A 4 -35.50 -53.46 -9.63
CA LEU A 4 -34.16 -52.92 -9.37
C LEU A 4 -34.08 -51.40 -9.60
N VAL A 5 -35.21 -50.70 -9.74
CA VAL A 5 -35.18 -49.29 -10.14
C VAL A 5 -36.21 -48.42 -9.43
N ALA A 6 -37.30 -49.05 -9.02
CA ALA A 6 -38.10 -48.61 -7.91
C ALA A 6 -37.27 -47.93 -6.81
N LEU A 7 -36.13 -48.51 -6.42
CA LEU A 7 -35.71 -48.39 -5.04
C LEU A 7 -34.65 -47.41 -4.65
N VAL A 8 -33.92 -46.85 -5.60
CA VAL A 8 -32.96 -45.81 -5.25
C VAL A 8 -33.66 -44.64 -4.57
N LEU A 9 -34.98 -44.59 -4.74
CA LEU A 9 -35.83 -43.48 -4.51
C LEU A 9 -36.31 -43.25 -3.05
N VAL A 10 -36.43 -44.26 -2.16
CA VAL A 10 -37.06 -43.99 -0.82
C VAL A 10 -36.03 -43.38 0.12
N GLY A 11 -34.77 -43.79 -0.03
CA GLY A 11 -33.67 -43.32 0.82
C GLY A 11 -33.45 -41.81 0.69
N VAL A 12 -33.66 -41.30 -0.52
CA VAL A 12 -33.38 -39.91 -0.87
C VAL A 12 -34.59 -39.00 -0.58
N ALA A 13 -35.84 -39.47 -0.76
CA ALA A 13 -37.07 -38.71 -0.46
C ALA A 13 -37.32 -38.39 1.03
N SER A 14 -36.58 -39.01 1.94
CA SER A 14 -36.71 -38.85 3.40
C SER A 14 -35.80 -37.75 3.97
N ILE A 15 -35.08 -37.04 3.09
CA ILE A 15 -34.01 -36.10 3.43
C ILE A 15 -34.50 -34.67 3.16
N PRO A 16 -34.46 -33.75 4.14
CA PRO A 16 -34.55 -32.32 3.83
C PRO A 16 -33.23 -31.92 3.17
N PHE A 17 -33.18 -31.88 1.84
CA PHE A 17 -32.07 -31.28 1.14
C PHE A 17 -32.06 -29.77 1.41
N GLY A 18 -30.97 -29.27 1.98
CA GLY A 18 -30.68 -27.85 1.92
C GLY A 18 -30.48 -27.46 0.46
N LYS A 19 -31.02 -26.30 0.06
CA LYS A 19 -30.75 -25.73 -1.27
C LYS A 19 -29.25 -25.47 -1.39
N GLY A 20 -28.51 -26.42 -1.96
CA GLY A 20 -27.14 -26.19 -2.39
C GLY A 20 -27.13 -25.10 -3.46
N GLU A 21 -26.15 -24.21 -3.38
CA GLU A 21 -25.94 -23.20 -4.42
C GLU A 21 -25.82 -23.87 -5.79
N SER A 22 -26.63 -23.37 -6.71
CA SER A 22 -26.71 -23.80 -8.10
C SER A 22 -25.35 -23.61 -8.78
N VAL A 23 -24.68 -24.72 -9.11
CA VAL A 23 -23.72 -24.71 -10.21
C VAL A 23 -24.51 -24.40 -11.48
N GLU A 24 -24.09 -23.37 -12.22
CA GLU A 24 -24.63 -23.00 -13.53
C GLU A 24 -24.56 -24.18 -14.50
N ALA A 25 -25.57 -25.04 -14.47
CA ALA A 25 -25.94 -25.91 -15.57
C ALA A 25 -26.94 -25.17 -16.45
N GLN A 26 -26.74 -25.26 -17.76
CA GLN A 26 -27.50 -24.60 -18.81
C GLN A 26 -29.01 -24.55 -18.53
N ASP A 27 -29.54 -23.34 -18.34
CA ASP A 27 -30.95 -22.93 -18.51
C ASP A 27 -32.02 -23.93 -18.01
N GLY A 28 -31.80 -24.47 -16.80
CA GLY A 28 -32.74 -25.33 -16.08
C GLY A 28 -32.79 -24.94 -14.60
N GLY A 29 -33.15 -23.69 -14.30
CA GLY A 29 -33.37 -23.25 -12.93
C GLY A 29 -34.48 -24.07 -12.27
N SER A 30 -34.33 -24.43 -10.98
CA SER A 30 -35.35 -25.17 -10.22
C SER A 30 -36.72 -24.52 -10.44
N VAL A 31 -37.60 -25.20 -11.18
CA VAL A 31 -38.90 -24.64 -11.54
C VAL A 31 -39.79 -24.79 -10.33
N ASP A 32 -40.11 -23.67 -9.68
CA ASP A 32 -41.08 -23.64 -8.59
C ASP A 32 -42.47 -23.90 -9.20
N TYR A 33 -42.94 -25.15 -9.13
CA TYR A 33 -44.20 -25.58 -9.73
C TYR A 33 -45.40 -25.10 -8.88
N GLY A 34 -46.40 -24.52 -9.54
CA GLY A 34 -47.67 -24.16 -8.89
C GLY A 34 -48.51 -25.38 -8.50
N PHE A 35 -48.29 -26.53 -9.16
CA PHE A 35 -48.84 -27.82 -8.77
C PHE A 35 -47.96 -28.99 -9.25
N THR A 36 -48.08 -30.10 -8.54
CA THR A 36 -47.49 -31.40 -8.89
C THR A 36 -48.60 -32.45 -8.90
N LEU A 37 -48.87 -33.03 -10.08
CA LEU A 37 -49.84 -34.10 -10.26
C LEU A 37 -49.14 -35.42 -10.56
N VAL A 38 -49.41 -36.43 -9.74
CA VAL A 38 -48.94 -37.80 -9.94
C VAL A 38 -50.09 -38.67 -10.42
N ALA A 39 -49.97 -39.20 -11.65
CA ALA A 39 -50.92 -40.09 -12.28
C ALA A 39 -50.47 -41.55 -12.09
N PHE A 40 -51.22 -42.30 -11.30
CA PHE A 40 -50.90 -43.65 -10.86
C PHE A 40 -51.70 -44.69 -11.65
N ASP A 41 -51.00 -45.59 -12.36
CA ASP A 41 -51.61 -46.74 -13.02
C ASP A 41 -52.11 -47.76 -11.98
N ALA A 42 -53.42 -47.99 -11.95
CA ALA A 42 -54.07 -48.94 -11.06
C ALA A 42 -54.27 -50.33 -11.68
N THR A 43 -53.68 -50.59 -12.85
CA THR A 43 -53.72 -51.90 -13.51
C THR A 43 -52.52 -52.78 -13.15
N LEU A 44 -51.57 -52.27 -12.35
CA LEU A 44 -50.35 -52.97 -11.96
C LEU A 44 -50.66 -54.27 -11.20
N THR A 45 -50.13 -55.38 -11.70
CA THR A 45 -50.31 -56.72 -11.10
C THR A 45 -49.02 -57.33 -10.56
N GLN A 46 -47.88 -56.81 -10.97
CA GLN A 46 -46.58 -57.29 -10.53
C GLN A 46 -46.15 -56.53 -9.27
N LEU A 47 -45.78 -57.28 -8.22
CA LEU A 47 -45.34 -56.70 -6.96
C LEU A 47 -44.19 -55.72 -7.17
N GLU A 48 -43.32 -56.01 -8.15
CA GLU A 48 -42.19 -55.17 -8.50
C GLU A 48 -42.55 -53.79 -9.01
N ASP A 49 -43.52 -53.72 -9.92
CA ASP A 49 -43.97 -52.46 -10.49
C ASP A 49 -44.83 -51.68 -9.49
N ILE A 50 -45.60 -52.35 -8.64
CA ILE A 50 -46.38 -51.69 -7.58
C ILE A 50 -45.46 -50.98 -6.59
N GLU A 51 -44.40 -51.66 -6.14
CA GLU A 51 -43.41 -51.08 -5.23
C GLU A 51 -42.61 -49.95 -5.91
N ALA A 52 -42.31 -50.08 -7.21
CA ALA A 52 -41.69 -49.03 -8.01
C ALA A 52 -42.55 -47.77 -8.14
N ALA A 53 -43.81 -47.95 -8.50
CA ALA A 53 -44.74 -46.87 -8.70
C ALA A 53 -45.05 -46.14 -7.39
N GLN A 54 -45.29 -46.89 -6.30
CA GLN A 54 -45.47 -46.33 -4.94
C GLN A 54 -44.36 -45.34 -4.61
N LEU A 55 -43.16 -45.72 -5.02
CA LEU A 55 -41.97 -45.08 -4.61
C LEU A 55 -41.60 -43.86 -5.46
N ALA A 56 -41.61 -43.99 -6.78
CA ALA A 56 -41.46 -42.83 -7.67
C ALA A 56 -42.52 -41.75 -7.37
N ALA A 57 -43.76 -42.15 -7.05
CA ALA A 57 -44.79 -41.23 -6.57
C ALA A 57 -44.36 -40.54 -5.26
N ASN A 58 -43.88 -41.28 -4.26
CA ASN A 58 -43.46 -40.70 -2.99
C ASN A 58 -42.30 -39.70 -3.13
N ILE A 59 -41.37 -39.87 -4.08
CA ILE A 59 -40.34 -38.86 -4.38
C ILE A 59 -40.94 -37.59 -4.92
N VAL A 60 -41.72 -37.71 -5.99
CA VAL A 60 -42.22 -36.55 -6.72
C VAL A 60 -43.11 -35.71 -5.79
N LEU A 61 -43.85 -36.37 -4.90
CA LEU A 61 -44.65 -35.72 -3.88
C LEU A 61 -43.82 -35.09 -2.73
N SER A 62 -42.61 -35.58 -2.48
CA SER A 62 -41.68 -34.99 -1.49
C SER A 62 -41.09 -33.67 -1.97
N ASP A 63 -40.86 -33.56 -3.28
CA ASP A 63 -40.28 -32.38 -3.94
C ASP A 63 -41.34 -31.41 -4.50
N ALA A 64 -42.62 -31.62 -4.18
CA ALA A 64 -43.72 -30.82 -4.72
C ALA A 64 -43.74 -29.32 -4.31
N GLY A 65 -42.78 -28.87 -3.49
CA GLY A 65 -42.62 -27.47 -3.08
C GLY A 65 -43.81 -26.95 -2.27
N GLU A 66 -44.11 -25.64 -2.41
CA GLU A 66 -45.30 -25.00 -1.81
C GLU A 66 -46.55 -25.08 -2.72
N GLY A 67 -46.45 -25.77 -3.87
CA GLY A 67 -47.53 -25.92 -4.84
C GLY A 67 -48.64 -26.88 -4.42
N LEU A 68 -49.71 -26.95 -5.21
CA LEU A 68 -50.78 -27.93 -4.99
C LEU A 68 -50.28 -29.36 -5.21
N ILE A 69 -50.56 -30.26 -4.27
CA ILE A 69 -50.14 -31.66 -4.33
C ILE A 69 -51.33 -32.50 -4.75
N ILE A 70 -51.21 -33.21 -5.88
CA ILE A 70 -52.35 -33.85 -6.54
C ILE A 70 -52.01 -35.29 -6.88
N VAL A 71 -52.89 -36.23 -6.50
CA VAL A 71 -52.76 -37.65 -6.85
C VAL A 71 -53.99 -38.07 -7.63
N GLY A 72 -53.77 -38.65 -8.80
CA GLY A 72 -54.82 -39.24 -9.64
C GLY A 72 -54.56 -40.72 -9.87
N LYS A 73 -55.63 -41.51 -9.98
CA LYS A 73 -55.59 -42.95 -10.25
C LYS A 73 -56.27 -43.22 -11.60
N TYR A 74 -55.65 -44.02 -12.47
CA TYR A 74 -56.22 -44.39 -13.76
C TYR A 74 -56.06 -45.88 -14.07
N PHE A 75 -57.00 -46.43 -14.84
CA PHE A 75 -57.04 -47.81 -15.30
C PHE A 75 -57.84 -47.87 -16.61
N ASP A 76 -58.94 -48.63 -16.69
CA ASP A 76 -59.84 -48.62 -17.85
C ASP A 76 -60.70 -47.34 -17.94
N HIS A 77 -60.64 -46.50 -16.91
CA HIS A 77 -61.06 -45.11 -16.87
C HIS A 77 -60.15 -44.30 -15.93
N ALA A 78 -60.30 -42.98 -15.91
CA ALA A 78 -59.58 -42.12 -14.97
C ALA A 78 -60.50 -41.56 -13.88
N GLU A 79 -60.08 -41.70 -12.62
CA GLU A 79 -60.78 -41.09 -11.48
C GLU A 79 -60.45 -39.59 -11.39
N GLU A 80 -61.34 -38.80 -10.80
CA GLU A 80 -61.06 -37.37 -10.59
C GLU A 80 -59.86 -37.20 -9.63
N PRO A 81 -58.82 -36.44 -10.02
CA PRO A 81 -57.64 -36.24 -9.16
C PRO A 81 -57.99 -35.59 -7.82
N GLN A 82 -57.34 -36.04 -6.76
CA GLN A 82 -57.52 -35.51 -5.41
C GLN A 82 -56.39 -34.55 -5.04
N ILE A 83 -56.75 -33.42 -4.41
CA ILE A 83 -55.80 -32.43 -3.90
C ILE A 83 -55.54 -32.70 -2.41
N PHE A 84 -54.28 -32.62 -2.01
CA PHE A 84 -53.81 -32.83 -0.66
C PHE A 84 -53.14 -31.57 -0.12
N ASP A 85 -53.32 -31.30 1.18
CA ASP A 85 -52.74 -30.11 1.82
C ASP A 85 -51.25 -30.29 2.14
N THR A 86 -50.78 -31.53 2.29
CA THR A 86 -49.38 -31.84 2.63
C THR A 86 -48.84 -33.05 1.88
N PRO A 87 -47.50 -33.14 1.67
CA PRO A 87 -46.86 -34.32 1.09
C PRO A 87 -47.19 -35.61 1.84
N ASP A 88 -47.23 -35.56 3.18
CA ASP A 88 -47.52 -36.73 4.00
C ASP A 88 -48.93 -37.29 3.79
N GLN A 89 -49.92 -36.40 3.57
CA GLN A 89 -51.28 -36.84 3.24
C GLN A 89 -51.35 -37.48 1.86
N ALA A 90 -50.68 -36.90 0.86
CA ALA A 90 -50.62 -37.47 -0.49
C ALA A 90 -49.91 -38.83 -0.50
N LYS A 91 -48.79 -38.97 0.21
CA LYS A 91 -48.08 -40.24 0.40
C LYS A 91 -48.95 -41.29 1.09
N ALA A 92 -49.77 -40.90 2.07
CA ALA A 92 -50.72 -41.82 2.69
C ALA A 92 -51.77 -42.35 1.69
N ALA A 93 -52.25 -41.51 0.77
CA ALA A 93 -53.17 -41.93 -0.29
C ALA A 93 -52.49 -42.88 -1.29
N VAL A 94 -51.24 -42.59 -1.70
CA VAL A 94 -50.43 -43.51 -2.52
C VAL A 94 -50.24 -44.86 -1.82
N ASN A 95 -49.96 -44.85 -0.51
CA ASN A 95 -49.85 -46.08 0.28
C ASN A 95 -51.18 -46.87 0.29
N GLU A 96 -52.33 -46.22 0.40
CA GLU A 96 -53.63 -46.89 0.33
C GLU A 96 -53.87 -47.54 -1.04
N ILE A 97 -53.61 -46.82 -2.14
CA ILE A 97 -53.71 -47.34 -3.51
C ILE A 97 -52.81 -48.57 -3.68
N THR A 98 -51.58 -48.51 -3.20
CA THR A 98 -50.60 -49.59 -3.40
C THR A 98 -50.87 -50.80 -2.53
N GLU A 99 -51.39 -50.65 -1.32
CA GLU A 99 -51.84 -51.79 -0.50
C GLU A 99 -53.05 -52.50 -1.14
N GLU A 100 -53.96 -51.75 -1.77
CA GLU A 100 -55.05 -52.33 -2.59
C GLU A 100 -54.47 -53.19 -3.73
N LEU A 101 -53.50 -52.66 -4.48
CA LEU A 101 -52.87 -53.37 -5.59
C LEU A 101 -52.08 -54.60 -5.13
N LYS A 102 -51.31 -54.50 -4.04
CA LYS A 102 -50.56 -55.62 -3.45
C LYS A 102 -51.49 -56.77 -3.04
N SER A 103 -52.69 -56.45 -2.54
CA SER A 103 -53.68 -57.45 -2.17
C SER A 103 -54.20 -58.25 -3.38
N ASN A 104 -54.12 -57.67 -4.58
CA ASN A 104 -54.55 -58.25 -5.86
C ASN A 104 -53.38 -58.70 -6.76
N ALA A 105 -52.14 -58.68 -6.25
CA ALA A 105 -50.95 -59.01 -7.02
C ALA A 105 -51.00 -60.44 -7.57
N GLY A 106 -50.50 -60.62 -8.80
CA GLY A 106 -50.57 -61.89 -9.54
C GLY A 106 -51.88 -62.17 -10.27
N GLY A 107 -52.81 -61.20 -10.30
CA GLY A 107 -54.02 -61.24 -11.15
C GLY A 107 -53.72 -61.04 -12.65
N GLU A 108 -54.75 -61.14 -13.50
CA GLU A 108 -54.60 -60.79 -14.93
C GLU A 108 -54.49 -59.27 -15.11
N PRO A 109 -53.56 -58.78 -15.95
CA PRO A 109 -53.41 -57.36 -16.20
C PRO A 109 -54.63 -56.82 -16.93
N LEU A 110 -55.20 -55.73 -16.40
CA LEU A 110 -56.24 -54.95 -17.07
C LEU A 110 -55.59 -53.92 -17.99
N PRO A 111 -56.22 -53.54 -19.11
CA PRO A 111 -55.68 -52.49 -19.95
C PRO A 111 -55.86 -51.11 -19.29
N ALA A 112 -54.86 -50.24 -19.45
CA ALA A 112 -54.96 -48.84 -19.08
C ALA A 112 -55.33 -47.98 -20.29
N ASP A 113 -56.30 -47.07 -20.16
CA ASP A 113 -56.68 -46.11 -21.19
C ASP A 113 -56.05 -44.72 -20.92
N LEU A 114 -54.91 -44.48 -21.54
CA LEU A 114 -54.23 -43.18 -21.46
C LEU A 114 -55.05 -42.05 -22.09
N SER A 115 -55.93 -42.33 -23.06
CA SER A 115 -56.71 -41.29 -23.73
C SER A 115 -57.72 -40.68 -22.76
N GLU A 116 -58.41 -41.53 -22.00
CA GLU A 116 -59.37 -41.10 -20.97
C GLU A 116 -58.67 -40.40 -19.80
N MET A 117 -57.48 -40.87 -19.40
CA MET A 117 -56.63 -40.19 -18.43
C MET A 117 -56.27 -38.77 -18.88
N PHE A 118 -55.75 -38.62 -20.10
CA PHE A 118 -55.39 -37.30 -20.63
C PHE A 118 -56.60 -36.38 -20.74
N GLU A 119 -57.77 -36.88 -21.17
CA GLU A 119 -58.99 -36.09 -21.23
C GLU A 119 -59.39 -35.57 -19.84
N THR A 120 -59.43 -36.47 -18.85
CA THR A 120 -59.84 -36.15 -17.48
C THR A 120 -58.85 -35.19 -16.82
N TYR A 121 -57.55 -35.46 -16.93
CA TYR A 121 -56.53 -34.72 -16.20
C TYR A 121 -56.21 -33.39 -16.88
N ALA A 122 -56.26 -33.29 -18.20
CA ALA A 122 -56.12 -32.00 -18.89
C ALA A 122 -57.31 -31.06 -18.57
N LEU A 123 -58.53 -31.60 -18.43
CA LEU A 123 -59.69 -30.85 -17.97
C LEU A 123 -59.51 -30.38 -16.52
N PHE A 124 -59.06 -31.27 -15.63
CA PHE A 124 -58.79 -30.93 -14.24
C PHE A 124 -57.70 -29.86 -14.11
N VAL A 125 -56.55 -30.03 -14.78
CA VAL A 125 -55.47 -29.03 -14.83
C VAL A 125 -55.99 -27.70 -15.39
N GLY A 126 -56.86 -27.75 -16.41
CA GLY A 126 -57.50 -26.55 -16.93
C GLY A 126 -58.40 -25.83 -15.93
N SER A 127 -58.96 -26.53 -14.95
CA SER A 127 -59.76 -25.94 -13.87
C SER A 127 -58.93 -25.20 -12.82
N LEU A 128 -57.63 -25.51 -12.69
CA LEU A 128 -56.72 -24.83 -11.77
C LEU A 128 -56.37 -23.40 -12.24
N GLY A 129 -56.58 -23.12 -13.52
CA GLY A 129 -56.44 -21.79 -14.14
C GLY A 129 -55.26 -21.70 -15.11
N ASP A 130 -55.46 -20.97 -16.22
CA ASP A 130 -54.53 -20.88 -17.37
C ASP A 130 -53.15 -20.25 -17.09
N GLN A 131 -52.89 -19.79 -15.86
CA GLN A 131 -51.62 -19.20 -15.46
C GLN A 131 -50.84 -20.08 -14.48
N MET A 132 -51.46 -21.16 -13.98
CA MET A 132 -50.81 -22.06 -13.04
C MET A 132 -49.91 -23.02 -13.81
N LYS A 133 -48.60 -22.81 -13.68
CA LYS A 133 -47.59 -23.76 -14.17
C LYS A 133 -47.52 -24.94 -13.23
N GLY A 134 -47.15 -26.11 -13.75
CA GLY A 134 -47.04 -27.30 -12.92
C GLY A 134 -46.38 -28.44 -13.66
N ARG A 135 -46.47 -29.62 -13.05
CA ARG A 135 -45.95 -30.85 -13.63
C ARG A 135 -46.97 -31.99 -13.50
N LEU A 136 -46.99 -32.85 -14.50
CA LEU A 136 -47.73 -34.10 -14.56
C LEU A 136 -46.73 -35.25 -14.69
N MET A 137 -46.69 -36.15 -13.72
CA MET A 137 -45.87 -37.36 -13.74
C MET A 137 -46.76 -38.58 -13.95
N ILE A 138 -46.54 -39.34 -15.03
CA ILE A 138 -47.32 -40.54 -15.37
C ILE A 138 -46.51 -41.79 -15.06
N LEU A 139 -47.01 -42.66 -14.17
CA LEU A 139 -46.34 -43.91 -13.80
C LEU A 139 -47.10 -45.11 -14.38
N SER A 140 -46.46 -45.90 -15.25
CA SER A 140 -47.13 -46.96 -16.01
C SER A 140 -46.25 -48.18 -16.28
N ALA A 141 -46.85 -49.38 -16.26
CA ALA A 141 -46.24 -50.61 -16.76
C ALA A 141 -46.64 -50.95 -18.23
N GLY A 142 -47.31 -50.03 -18.93
CA GLY A 142 -47.76 -50.24 -20.30
C GLY A 142 -49.07 -51.02 -20.39
N GLY A 143 -49.24 -51.80 -21.45
CA GLY A 143 -50.49 -52.54 -21.69
C GLY A 143 -51.63 -51.66 -22.16
N PHE A 144 -51.31 -50.56 -22.86
CA PHE A 144 -52.27 -49.54 -23.24
C PHE A 144 -53.28 -50.05 -24.27
N THR A 145 -54.55 -49.70 -24.05
CA THR A 145 -55.56 -49.71 -25.11
C THR A 145 -55.72 -48.30 -25.65
N TYR A 146 -55.69 -48.16 -26.97
CA TYR A 146 -55.92 -46.89 -27.65
C TYR A 146 -57.34 -46.85 -28.18
N HIS A 147 -58.04 -45.75 -27.95
CA HIS A 147 -59.22 -45.43 -28.75
C HIS A 147 -58.79 -45.31 -30.23
N GLU A 148 -59.48 -45.98 -31.15
CA GLU A 148 -59.15 -46.01 -32.60
C GLU A 148 -58.96 -44.62 -33.24
N SER A 149 -59.46 -43.57 -32.59
CA SER A 149 -59.43 -42.18 -33.06
C SER A 149 -58.30 -41.31 -32.51
N VAL A 150 -57.59 -41.70 -31.44
CA VAL A 150 -56.62 -40.82 -30.76
C VAL A 150 -55.18 -41.22 -31.09
N GLY A 151 -54.82 -42.50 -31.06
CA GLY A 151 -53.46 -42.97 -31.40
C GLY A 151 -52.33 -42.31 -30.61
N VAL A 152 -51.08 -42.68 -30.89
CA VAL A 152 -49.90 -42.11 -30.20
C VAL A 152 -49.74 -40.61 -30.50
N ASP A 153 -49.92 -40.20 -31.76
CA ASP A 153 -49.83 -38.80 -32.18
C ASP A 153 -50.86 -37.91 -31.45
N GLY A 154 -52.06 -38.42 -31.18
CA GLY A 154 -53.07 -37.68 -30.43
C GLY A 154 -52.67 -37.44 -28.98
N LEU A 155 -52.12 -38.45 -28.31
CA LEU A 155 -51.63 -38.32 -26.92
C LEU A 155 -50.45 -37.33 -26.84
N SER A 156 -49.48 -37.42 -27.77
CA SER A 156 -48.38 -36.46 -27.86
C SER A 156 -48.86 -35.03 -28.13
N ASN A 157 -49.92 -34.84 -28.94
CA ASN A 157 -50.50 -33.50 -29.16
C ASN A 157 -51.13 -32.93 -27.88
N VAL A 158 -51.83 -33.75 -27.08
CA VAL A 158 -52.38 -33.29 -25.80
C VAL A 158 -51.26 -32.93 -24.82
N ALA A 159 -50.18 -33.71 -24.77
CA ALA A 159 -49.00 -33.38 -23.96
C ALA A 159 -48.35 -32.06 -24.42
N ALA A 160 -48.21 -31.84 -25.73
CA ALA A 160 -47.70 -30.59 -26.28
C ALA A 160 -48.60 -29.38 -25.96
N ASP A 161 -49.93 -29.55 -25.95
CA ASP A 161 -50.88 -28.52 -25.56
C ASP A 161 -50.75 -28.17 -24.06
N LEU A 162 -50.49 -29.16 -23.20
CA LEU A 162 -50.18 -28.94 -21.78
C LEU A 162 -48.85 -28.20 -21.59
N ALA A 163 -47.80 -28.61 -22.31
CA ALA A 163 -46.50 -27.94 -22.29
C ALA A 163 -46.59 -26.47 -22.73
N ALA A 164 -47.39 -26.18 -23.77
CA ALA A 164 -47.64 -24.82 -24.23
C ALA A 164 -48.32 -23.94 -23.16
N ARG A 165 -48.98 -24.54 -22.17
CA ARG A 165 -49.59 -23.88 -21.01
C ARG A 165 -48.66 -23.83 -19.79
N GLY A 166 -47.42 -24.30 -19.93
CA GLY A 166 -46.43 -24.34 -18.85
C GLY A 166 -46.61 -25.51 -17.89
N VAL A 167 -47.22 -26.61 -18.37
CA VAL A 167 -47.33 -27.87 -17.62
C VAL A 167 -46.38 -28.88 -18.23
N GLU A 168 -45.33 -29.22 -17.49
CA GLU A 168 -44.40 -30.27 -17.90
C GLU A 168 -45.09 -31.64 -17.79
N VAL A 169 -44.97 -32.49 -18.81
CA VAL A 169 -45.47 -33.88 -18.75
C VAL A 169 -44.28 -34.83 -18.83
N SER A 170 -44.00 -35.49 -17.71
CA SER A 170 -42.95 -36.49 -17.58
C SER A 170 -43.56 -37.88 -17.41
N THR A 171 -42.85 -38.91 -17.88
CA THR A 171 -43.34 -40.30 -17.85
C THR A 171 -42.33 -41.22 -17.19
N VAL A 172 -42.82 -42.17 -16.41
CA VAL A 172 -42.04 -43.20 -15.72
C VAL A 172 -42.46 -44.54 -16.28
N SER A 173 -41.62 -45.11 -17.14
CA SER A 173 -41.79 -46.48 -17.61
C SER A 173 -41.38 -47.41 -16.48
N LEU A 174 -42.33 -48.18 -15.95
CA LEU A 174 -42.03 -49.21 -14.98
C LEU A 174 -41.36 -50.38 -15.67
N ALA A 175 -41.14 -51.41 -14.91
CA ALA A 175 -39.99 -52.20 -15.14
C ALA A 175 -40.35 -53.38 -16.04
N THR A 176 -41.58 -53.88 -15.92
CA THR A 176 -42.17 -54.81 -16.88
C THR A 176 -42.70 -54.16 -18.16
N THR A 177 -42.55 -52.84 -18.33
CA THR A 177 -43.05 -52.10 -19.50
C THR A 177 -42.50 -52.67 -20.82
N PRO A 178 -43.36 -53.07 -21.77
CA PRO A 178 -42.94 -53.53 -23.09
C PRO A 178 -42.23 -52.44 -23.89
N ALA A 179 -41.27 -52.83 -24.74
CA ALA A 179 -40.49 -51.86 -25.55
C ALA A 179 -41.36 -50.89 -26.38
N VAL A 180 -42.47 -51.38 -26.94
CA VAL A 180 -43.40 -50.54 -27.72
C VAL A 180 -44.06 -49.47 -26.86
N ASP A 181 -44.41 -49.79 -25.62
CA ASP A 181 -45.06 -48.85 -24.70
C ASP A 181 -44.05 -47.85 -24.11
N ARG A 182 -42.77 -48.25 -23.97
CA ARG A 182 -41.67 -47.33 -23.64
C ARG A 182 -41.50 -46.25 -24.70
N ASP A 183 -41.56 -46.62 -25.98
CA ASP A 183 -41.48 -45.66 -27.09
C ASP A 183 -42.65 -44.65 -27.05
N VAL A 184 -43.85 -45.12 -26.68
CA VAL A 184 -45.05 -44.27 -26.55
C VAL A 184 -44.92 -43.30 -25.39
N LEU A 185 -44.51 -43.77 -24.20
CA LEU A 185 -44.26 -42.92 -23.04
C LEU A 185 -43.14 -41.91 -23.34
N GLY A 186 -42.07 -42.35 -24.02
CA GLY A 186 -41.00 -41.48 -24.51
C GLY A 186 -41.49 -40.36 -25.42
N ALA A 187 -42.38 -40.67 -26.37
CA ALA A 187 -42.97 -39.69 -27.28
C ALA A 187 -43.92 -38.71 -26.56
N ILE A 188 -44.66 -39.16 -25.56
CA ILE A 188 -45.53 -38.32 -24.73
C ILE A 188 -44.68 -37.32 -23.93
N SER A 189 -43.66 -37.81 -23.22
CA SER A 189 -42.81 -36.97 -22.38
C SER A 189 -42.05 -35.92 -23.21
N SER A 190 -41.48 -36.34 -24.33
CA SER A 190 -40.79 -35.44 -25.27
C SER A 190 -41.70 -34.34 -25.82
N ALA A 191 -42.96 -34.67 -26.13
CA ALA A 191 -43.94 -33.68 -26.59
C ALA A 191 -44.40 -32.74 -25.47
N GLY A 192 -44.48 -33.26 -24.25
CA GLY A 192 -44.83 -32.55 -23.03
C GLY A 192 -43.72 -31.71 -22.41
N ALA A 193 -42.59 -31.55 -23.09
CA ALA A 193 -41.38 -30.88 -22.60
C ALA A 193 -40.84 -31.45 -21.27
N GLY A 194 -41.15 -32.71 -20.96
CA GLY A 194 -40.66 -33.42 -19.79
C GLY A 194 -39.56 -34.44 -20.12
N ILE A 195 -39.25 -35.28 -19.13
CA ILE A 195 -38.19 -36.28 -19.18
C ILE A 195 -38.81 -37.69 -19.17
N PRO A 196 -38.40 -38.59 -20.09
CA PRO A 196 -38.84 -39.98 -20.05
C PRO A 196 -37.91 -40.80 -19.16
N TYR A 197 -38.39 -41.12 -17.96
CA TYR A 197 -37.66 -41.96 -17.03
C TYR A 197 -37.95 -43.44 -17.28
N ASP A 198 -36.88 -44.23 -17.33
CA ASP A 198 -36.98 -45.67 -17.54
C ASP A 198 -36.58 -46.41 -16.27
N LEU A 199 -37.59 -46.85 -15.52
CA LEU A 199 -37.41 -47.63 -14.32
C LEU A 199 -37.22 -49.14 -14.57
N GLY A 200 -36.84 -49.56 -15.77
CA GLY A 200 -36.42 -50.94 -16.07
C GLY A 200 -34.90 -51.13 -16.07
N PHE A 201 -34.13 -50.03 -16.11
CA PHE A 201 -32.67 -50.05 -16.25
C PHE A 201 -31.98 -49.20 -15.18
N SER A 202 -30.75 -49.59 -14.81
CA SER A 202 -29.94 -48.91 -13.78
C SER A 202 -29.70 -47.42 -14.08
N ASP A 203 -29.43 -47.10 -15.34
CA ASP A 203 -29.13 -45.72 -15.76
C ASP A 203 -30.37 -44.83 -15.66
N GLY A 204 -31.55 -45.36 -16.00
CA GLY A 204 -32.81 -44.65 -15.87
C GLY A 204 -33.23 -44.45 -14.40
N VAL A 205 -32.82 -45.33 -13.47
CA VAL A 205 -32.94 -45.00 -12.05
C VAL A 205 -32.10 -43.79 -11.72
N LEU A 206 -30.82 -43.84 -12.09
CA LEU A 206 -29.85 -42.85 -11.67
C LEU A 206 -30.25 -41.46 -12.18
N GLU A 207 -30.71 -41.39 -13.43
CA GLU A 207 -31.27 -40.17 -14.02
C GLU A 207 -32.51 -39.66 -13.26
N PHE A 208 -33.48 -40.54 -12.95
CA PHE A 208 -34.66 -40.14 -12.18
C PHE A 208 -34.30 -39.63 -10.79
N VAL A 209 -33.37 -40.29 -10.09
CA VAL A 209 -32.94 -39.90 -8.75
C VAL A 209 -32.21 -38.56 -8.77
N ASN A 210 -31.23 -38.43 -9.66
CA ASN A 210 -30.43 -37.21 -9.76
C ASN A 210 -31.30 -36.00 -10.12
N ASN A 211 -32.25 -36.17 -11.04
CA ASN A 211 -33.13 -35.08 -11.48
C ASN A 211 -34.18 -34.71 -10.41
N GLU A 212 -34.85 -35.70 -9.80
CA GLU A 212 -35.96 -35.44 -8.88
C GLU A 212 -35.50 -35.06 -7.46
N LEU A 213 -34.26 -35.36 -7.09
CA LEU A 213 -33.74 -35.11 -5.75
C LEU A 213 -32.58 -34.12 -5.75
N ASN A 214 -32.21 -33.63 -6.93
CA ASN A 214 -31.12 -32.67 -7.14
C ASN A 214 -29.81 -33.14 -6.48
N VAL A 215 -29.48 -34.42 -6.64
CA VAL A 215 -28.24 -35.05 -6.16
C VAL A 215 -27.36 -35.42 -7.35
N GLN A 216 -26.05 -35.56 -7.13
CA GLN A 216 -25.10 -36.02 -8.16
C GLN A 216 -24.51 -37.37 -7.76
N LEU A 217 -25.37 -38.39 -7.62
CA LEU A 217 -24.88 -39.73 -7.37
C LEU A 217 -24.02 -40.17 -8.56
N THR A 218 -22.77 -40.52 -8.27
CA THR A 218 -21.83 -41.01 -9.28
C THR A 218 -21.57 -42.50 -9.03
N ALA A 219 -21.44 -43.28 -10.10
CA ALA A 219 -21.07 -44.68 -9.98
C ALA A 219 -19.61 -44.80 -9.53
N SER A 220 -19.41 -45.19 -8.28
CA SER A 220 -18.09 -45.36 -7.68
C SER A 220 -17.41 -46.65 -8.17
N VAL A 221 -18.19 -47.72 -8.36
CA VAL A 221 -17.72 -48.99 -8.97
C VAL A 221 -18.87 -49.65 -9.74
N GLN A 222 -18.55 -50.26 -10.88
CA GLN A 222 -19.42 -51.19 -11.61
C GLN A 222 -18.71 -52.54 -11.79
N ILE A 223 -19.41 -53.62 -11.44
CA ILE A 223 -18.95 -55.00 -11.51
C ILE A 223 -19.96 -55.79 -12.33
N GLU A 224 -19.52 -56.40 -13.44
CA GLU A 224 -20.42 -57.16 -14.32
C GLU A 224 -20.87 -58.50 -13.72
N ASP A 225 -20.06 -59.12 -12.86
CA ASP A 225 -20.39 -60.37 -12.17
C ASP A 225 -19.71 -60.44 -10.80
N LEU A 226 -20.52 -60.37 -9.74
CA LEU A 226 -20.11 -60.49 -8.34
C LEU A 226 -19.78 -61.96 -8.04
N ALA A 227 -18.65 -62.44 -8.56
CA ALA A 227 -18.17 -63.79 -8.28
C ALA A 227 -17.64 -63.88 -6.84
N SER A 228 -17.83 -65.05 -6.20
CA SER A 228 -17.53 -65.35 -4.78
C SER A 228 -16.38 -64.53 -4.16
N GLY A 229 -16.74 -63.40 -3.54
CA GLY A 229 -15.81 -62.38 -3.02
C GLY A 229 -16.53 -61.29 -2.23
N VAL A 230 -15.76 -60.36 -1.65
CA VAL A 230 -16.27 -59.14 -1.01
C VAL A 230 -15.66 -57.95 -1.72
N ASP A 231 -16.47 -57.14 -2.37
CA ASP A 231 -16.05 -55.85 -2.91
C ASP A 231 -16.24 -54.77 -1.87
N THR A 232 -15.27 -53.86 -1.79
CA THR A 232 -15.24 -52.78 -0.80
C THR A 232 -14.86 -51.48 -1.48
N ILE A 233 -15.61 -50.42 -1.18
CA ILE A 233 -15.28 -49.05 -1.55
C ILE A 233 -15.15 -48.25 -0.26
N ASP A 234 -14.10 -47.45 -0.18
CA ASP A 234 -13.90 -46.52 0.91
C ASP A 234 -14.36 -45.13 0.46
N VAL A 235 -15.26 -44.54 1.25
CA VAL A 235 -15.84 -43.22 1.03
C VAL A 235 -15.35 -42.31 2.15
N PRO A 236 -14.44 -41.37 1.88
CA PRO A 236 -14.01 -40.42 2.87
C PRO A 236 -15.11 -39.40 3.15
N VAL A 237 -15.45 -39.22 4.43
CA VAL A 237 -16.46 -38.27 4.89
C VAL A 237 -15.76 -37.18 5.70
N PRO A 238 -15.69 -35.93 5.20
CA PRO A 238 -15.10 -34.83 5.95
C PRO A 238 -15.95 -34.45 7.19
N PRO A 239 -15.35 -33.78 8.20
CA PRO A 239 -16.09 -33.16 9.28
C PRO A 239 -17.22 -32.25 8.80
N HIS A 240 -18.25 -32.09 9.63
CA HIS A 240 -19.44 -31.27 9.34
C HIS A 240 -20.28 -31.70 8.14
N SER A 241 -20.07 -32.91 7.61
CA SER A 241 -20.95 -33.50 6.61
C SER A 241 -22.37 -33.67 7.14
N SER A 242 -23.36 -33.21 6.37
CA SER A 242 -24.79 -33.28 6.69
C SER A 242 -25.35 -34.66 6.35
N TYR A 243 -24.91 -35.25 5.23
CA TYR A 243 -25.38 -36.56 4.77
C TYR A 243 -24.29 -37.39 4.10
N LEU A 244 -24.36 -38.71 4.28
CA LEU A 244 -23.74 -39.69 3.39
C LEU A 244 -24.87 -40.52 2.78
N VAL A 245 -24.89 -40.61 1.46
CA VAL A 245 -25.80 -41.48 0.72
C VAL A 245 -24.97 -42.58 0.08
N ALA A 246 -25.36 -43.82 0.33
CA ALA A 246 -24.73 -44.99 -0.28
C ALA A 246 -25.79 -45.88 -0.93
N GLY A 247 -25.55 -46.25 -2.19
CA GLY A 247 -26.43 -47.06 -3.00
C GLY A 247 -25.76 -48.34 -3.47
N PHE A 248 -26.49 -49.44 -3.44
CA PHE A 248 -26.10 -50.71 -4.03
C PHE A 248 -27.20 -51.12 -5.02
N LEU A 249 -26.86 -51.23 -6.30
CA LEU A 249 -27.72 -51.83 -7.33
C LEU A 249 -27.15 -53.20 -7.66
N TYR A 250 -27.94 -54.26 -7.55
CA TYR A 250 -27.46 -55.64 -7.62
C TYR A 250 -28.49 -56.57 -8.28
N GLU A 251 -28.03 -57.55 -9.04
CA GLU A 251 -28.94 -58.52 -9.70
C GLU A 251 -29.37 -59.69 -8.79
N ASP A 252 -28.47 -60.18 -7.93
CA ASP A 252 -28.70 -61.34 -7.08
C ASP A 252 -29.37 -60.91 -5.76
N PRO A 253 -30.66 -61.22 -5.50
CA PRO A 253 -31.33 -60.78 -4.29
C PRO A 253 -30.76 -61.40 -3.00
N GLU A 254 -29.94 -62.45 -3.10
CA GLU A 254 -29.26 -63.09 -1.97
C GLU A 254 -27.90 -62.42 -1.64
N SER A 255 -27.47 -61.42 -2.41
CA SER A 255 -26.25 -60.68 -2.08
C SER A 255 -26.43 -59.83 -0.82
N ASN A 256 -25.37 -59.76 -0.02
CA ASN A 256 -25.33 -59.02 1.21
C ASN A 256 -24.59 -57.69 1.01
N HIS A 257 -25.25 -56.60 1.37
CA HIS A 257 -24.71 -55.23 1.26
C HIS A 257 -24.76 -54.55 2.62
N ILE A 258 -23.62 -54.01 3.02
CA ILE A 258 -23.44 -53.37 4.32
C ILE A 258 -22.65 -52.08 4.14
N ILE A 259 -22.88 -51.13 5.05
CA ILE A 259 -21.98 -50.01 5.26
C ILE A 259 -21.26 -50.22 6.58
N VAL A 260 -20.01 -49.76 6.67
CA VAL A 260 -19.19 -49.86 7.87
C VAL A 260 -18.83 -48.44 8.29
N GLU A 261 -19.17 -48.08 9.53
CA GLU A 261 -18.79 -46.79 10.11
C GLU A 261 -17.26 -46.71 10.29
N PRO A 262 -16.67 -45.51 10.39
CA PRO A 262 -15.24 -45.34 10.68
C PRO A 262 -14.75 -46.05 11.95
N ASN A 263 -15.65 -46.26 12.93
CA ASN A 263 -15.35 -47.00 14.16
C ASN A 263 -15.37 -48.54 14.00
N GLY A 264 -15.69 -49.05 12.81
CA GLY A 264 -15.77 -50.47 12.48
C GLY A 264 -17.14 -51.12 12.70
N GLN A 265 -18.17 -50.36 13.08
CA GLN A 265 -19.53 -50.89 13.23
C GLN A 265 -20.14 -51.21 11.86
N GLU A 266 -20.51 -52.47 11.65
CA GLU A 266 -21.22 -52.90 10.45
C GLU A 266 -22.73 -52.63 10.56
N ILE A 267 -23.33 -52.07 9.50
CA ILE A 267 -24.73 -51.69 9.44
C ILE A 267 -25.37 -52.34 8.22
N THR A 268 -26.38 -53.17 8.47
CA THR A 268 -27.13 -53.93 7.46
C THR A 268 -28.54 -53.40 7.23
N GLY A 269 -29.01 -52.44 8.02
CA GLY A 269 -30.38 -51.94 8.01
C GLY A 269 -30.54 -50.62 8.76
N SER A 270 -31.77 -50.14 8.93
CA SER A 270 -32.04 -48.87 9.63
C SER A 270 -31.69 -48.96 11.11
N VAL A 271 -30.83 -48.05 11.57
CA VAL A 271 -30.38 -47.96 12.96
C VAL A 271 -29.88 -46.55 13.28
N GLY A 272 -30.35 -45.97 14.38
CA GLY A 272 -29.87 -44.65 14.82
C GLY A 272 -30.12 -43.55 13.78
N SER A 273 -29.04 -42.92 13.32
CA SER A 273 -29.06 -41.91 12.25
C SER A 273 -29.03 -42.49 10.83
N VAL A 274 -28.93 -43.82 10.70
CA VAL A 274 -28.95 -44.53 9.42
C VAL A 274 -30.36 -44.97 9.10
N SER A 275 -30.86 -44.53 7.96
CA SER A 275 -32.07 -45.07 7.33
C SER A 275 -31.64 -45.98 6.20
N ALA A 276 -32.03 -47.25 6.27
CA ALA A 276 -31.80 -48.20 5.20
C ALA A 276 -33.11 -48.55 4.52
N LEU A 277 -33.04 -48.64 3.21
CA LEU A 277 -34.11 -49.10 2.37
C LEU A 277 -33.60 -50.28 1.56
N SER A 278 -34.34 -51.39 1.57
CA SER A 278 -33.99 -52.57 0.80
C SER A 278 -35.23 -53.21 0.22
N ILE A 279 -35.21 -53.43 -1.08
CA ILE A 279 -36.24 -54.06 -1.89
C ILE A 279 -35.47 -54.68 -3.08
N SER A 280 -36.07 -55.59 -3.82
CA SER A 280 -35.32 -56.54 -4.65
C SER A 280 -34.43 -55.86 -5.71
N GLY A 281 -33.13 -56.15 -5.60
CA GLY A 281 -32.07 -55.65 -6.46
C GLY A 281 -31.48 -54.29 -6.08
N ILE A 282 -31.97 -53.65 -5.00
CA ILE A 282 -31.39 -52.40 -4.52
C ILE A 282 -31.32 -52.35 -2.99
N LYS A 283 -30.26 -51.71 -2.49
CA LYS A 283 -30.16 -51.25 -1.11
C LYS A 283 -29.60 -49.85 -1.02
N PHE A 284 -30.31 -48.96 -0.33
CA PHE A 284 -29.83 -47.62 -0.01
C PHE A 284 -29.60 -47.46 1.47
N PHE A 285 -28.58 -46.70 1.80
CA PHE A 285 -28.33 -46.19 3.12
C PHE A 285 -28.20 -44.68 3.05
N THR A 286 -28.95 -44.02 3.91
CA THR A 286 -28.83 -42.59 4.17
C THR A 286 -28.39 -42.42 5.60
N VAL A 287 -27.22 -41.83 5.79
CA VAL A 287 -26.67 -41.50 7.09
C VAL A 287 -26.82 -40.01 7.31
N ARG A 288 -27.63 -39.60 8.28
CA ARG A 288 -27.70 -38.19 8.70
C ARG A 288 -26.57 -37.89 9.68
N ASN A 289 -25.90 -36.76 9.50
CA ASN A 289 -24.75 -36.34 10.31
C ASN A 289 -23.73 -37.48 10.46
N PRO A 290 -23.20 -38.04 9.36
CA PRO A 290 -22.27 -39.15 9.42
C PRO A 290 -21.05 -38.82 10.27
N GLN A 291 -20.51 -39.82 10.96
CA GLN A 291 -19.23 -39.68 11.66
C GLN A 291 -18.13 -39.34 10.64
N PRO A 292 -17.26 -38.35 10.92
CA PRO A 292 -16.12 -38.06 10.06
C PRO A 292 -15.15 -39.24 10.00
N GLY A 293 -14.52 -39.47 8.85
CA GLY A 293 -13.62 -40.59 8.63
C GLY A 293 -13.97 -41.40 7.38
N THR A 294 -13.32 -42.54 7.22
CA THR A 294 -13.54 -43.45 6.10
C THR A 294 -14.70 -44.39 6.38
N TRP A 295 -15.75 -44.29 5.56
CA TRP A 295 -16.86 -45.23 5.54
C TRP A 295 -16.62 -46.30 4.50
N SER A 296 -16.76 -47.58 4.84
CA SER A 296 -16.60 -48.65 3.86
C SER A 296 -17.94 -49.21 3.39
N LEU A 297 -18.18 -49.18 2.08
CA LEU A 297 -19.32 -49.79 1.43
C LEU A 297 -18.93 -51.18 0.96
N ARG A 298 -19.55 -52.22 1.53
CA ARG A 298 -19.16 -53.61 1.29
C ARG A 298 -20.31 -54.42 0.71
N SER A 299 -19.99 -55.21 -0.31
CA SER A 299 -20.94 -56.07 -0.99
C SER A 299 -20.36 -57.48 -1.16
N SER A 300 -21.16 -58.51 -0.96
CA SER A 300 -20.75 -59.91 -1.14
C SER A 300 -21.90 -60.74 -1.71
N GLY A 301 -21.63 -61.56 -2.73
CA GLY A 301 -22.63 -62.38 -3.40
C GLY A 301 -22.02 -63.56 -4.15
N SER A 302 -22.88 -64.28 -4.87
CA SER A 302 -22.50 -65.50 -5.58
C SER A 302 -22.50 -65.38 -7.10
N SER A 303 -23.20 -64.39 -7.65
CA SER A 303 -23.27 -64.04 -9.07
C SER A 303 -23.96 -62.70 -9.29
N GLY A 304 -23.91 -62.16 -10.50
CA GLY A 304 -24.76 -61.06 -10.96
C GLY A 304 -24.11 -59.68 -10.86
N SER A 305 -24.60 -58.72 -11.65
CA SER A 305 -23.99 -57.39 -11.69
C SER A 305 -24.19 -56.61 -10.39
N LEU A 306 -23.23 -55.73 -10.07
CA LEU A 306 -23.24 -54.83 -8.90
C LEU A 306 -22.74 -53.43 -9.31
N THR A 307 -23.52 -52.41 -8.97
CA THR A 307 -23.08 -51.01 -9.03
C THR A 307 -23.18 -50.40 -7.64
N ILE A 308 -22.11 -49.77 -7.17
CA ILE A 308 -22.11 -49.04 -5.91
C ILE A 308 -22.05 -47.54 -6.21
N LEU A 309 -22.96 -46.80 -5.59
CA LEU A 309 -23.06 -45.35 -5.66
C LEU A 309 -22.73 -44.76 -4.29
N SER A 310 -22.09 -43.60 -4.27
CA SER A 310 -21.88 -42.86 -3.03
C SER A 310 -21.84 -41.36 -3.28
N ASP A 311 -22.38 -40.59 -2.34
CA ASP A 311 -22.24 -39.14 -2.31
C ASP A 311 -22.22 -38.62 -0.87
N VAL A 312 -21.50 -37.52 -0.66
CA VAL A 312 -21.32 -36.87 0.65
C VAL A 312 -21.71 -35.41 0.54
N VAL A 313 -22.75 -35.03 1.28
CA VAL A 313 -23.19 -33.64 1.34
C VAL A 313 -22.47 -32.95 2.49
N ASN A 314 -21.65 -31.96 2.17
CA ASN A 314 -20.89 -31.18 3.14
C ASN A 314 -21.00 -29.68 2.82
N ASP A 315 -21.39 -28.88 3.81
CA ASP A 315 -21.55 -27.42 3.67
C ASP A 315 -20.24 -26.66 3.93
N LEU A 316 -19.15 -27.39 4.18
CA LEU A 316 -17.82 -26.82 4.39
C LEU A 316 -17.24 -26.35 3.07
N SER A 317 -16.75 -25.11 3.08
CA SER A 317 -16.06 -24.49 1.95
C SER A 317 -14.78 -23.82 2.42
N VAL A 318 -13.79 -23.79 1.53
CA VAL A 318 -12.55 -23.02 1.71
C VAL A 318 -12.38 -22.11 0.50
N THR A 319 -12.19 -20.82 0.72
CA THR A 319 -12.12 -19.83 -0.38
C THR A 319 -11.03 -18.80 -0.11
N MET A 320 -10.43 -18.27 -1.17
CA MET A 320 -9.55 -17.11 -1.06
C MET A 320 -10.39 -15.85 -1.35
N PRO A 321 -10.67 -14.98 -0.37
CA PRO A 321 -11.36 -13.73 -0.65
C PRO A 321 -10.51 -12.86 -1.58
N PRO A 322 -11.12 -11.99 -2.41
CA PRO A 322 -10.38 -11.08 -3.28
C PRO A 322 -9.39 -10.22 -2.49
N GLN A 323 -8.11 -10.34 -2.82
CA GLN A 323 -7.01 -9.60 -2.19
C GLN A 323 -6.47 -8.54 -3.14
N ALA A 324 -6.15 -7.36 -2.61
CA ALA A 324 -5.46 -6.33 -3.37
C ALA A 324 -4.04 -6.81 -3.75
N PRO A 325 -3.45 -6.34 -4.86
CA PRO A 325 -2.09 -6.72 -5.24
C PRO A 325 -1.07 -6.47 -4.12
N PHE A 326 -0.14 -7.41 -3.98
CA PHE A 326 0.94 -7.37 -3.02
C PHE A 326 2.20 -6.70 -3.58
N PRO A 327 2.95 -5.93 -2.77
CA PRO A 327 4.18 -5.29 -3.22
C PRO A 327 5.32 -6.29 -3.43
N THR A 328 6.13 -6.07 -4.47
CA THR A 328 7.46 -6.69 -4.57
C THR A 328 8.42 -6.13 -3.52
N GLY A 329 9.39 -6.92 -3.07
CA GLY A 329 10.48 -6.49 -2.17
C GLY A 329 10.14 -6.54 -0.68
N GLU A 330 8.89 -6.81 -0.33
CA GLU A 330 8.42 -6.87 1.06
C GLU A 330 7.61 -8.16 1.31
N PRO A 331 7.68 -8.76 2.51
CA PRO A 331 6.81 -9.89 2.86
C PRO A 331 5.35 -9.45 2.94
N PHE A 332 4.44 -10.37 2.64
CA PHE A 332 2.99 -10.11 2.68
C PHE A 332 2.22 -11.30 3.25
N VAL A 333 0.99 -11.07 3.68
CA VAL A 333 0.13 -12.11 4.26
C VAL A 333 -0.94 -12.50 3.24
N ILE A 334 -1.05 -13.80 2.97
CA ILE A 334 -2.16 -14.37 2.21
C ILE A 334 -3.19 -14.95 3.17
N VAL A 335 -4.45 -14.94 2.73
CA VAL A 335 -5.58 -15.32 3.56
C VAL A 335 -6.50 -16.29 2.81
N ALA A 336 -7.05 -17.26 3.51
CA ALA A 336 -8.14 -18.12 3.09
C ALA A 336 -9.23 -18.16 4.18
N GLU A 337 -10.49 -18.13 3.77
CA GLU A 337 -11.62 -18.24 4.68
C GLU A 337 -12.22 -19.65 4.60
N ALA A 338 -12.41 -20.26 5.76
CA ALA A 338 -13.07 -21.54 5.94
C ALA A 338 -14.46 -21.33 6.56
N ARG A 339 -15.51 -21.88 5.94
CA ARG A 339 -16.89 -21.65 6.38
C ARG A 339 -17.74 -22.91 6.31
N ILE A 340 -18.65 -23.07 7.27
CA ILE A 340 -19.73 -24.06 7.25
C ILE A 340 -21.02 -23.31 6.92
N GLY A 341 -21.45 -23.36 5.66
CA GLY A 341 -22.46 -22.45 5.14
C GLY A 341 -22.04 -20.99 5.38
N GLU A 342 -22.85 -20.23 6.13
CA GLU A 342 -22.58 -18.82 6.43
C GLU A 342 -21.68 -18.58 7.65
N LEU A 343 -21.39 -19.63 8.43
CA LEU A 343 -20.65 -19.52 9.69
C LEU A 343 -19.16 -19.78 9.47
N PRO A 344 -18.25 -19.07 10.16
CA PRO A 344 -16.84 -19.41 10.13
C PRO A 344 -16.60 -20.82 10.69
N LEU A 345 -15.66 -21.56 10.09
CA LEU A 345 -15.18 -22.82 10.64
C LEU A 345 -14.27 -22.52 11.83
N ILE A 346 -14.61 -23.06 13.00
CA ILE A 346 -13.77 -23.00 14.19
C ILE A 346 -13.26 -24.41 14.48
N ASP A 347 -12.16 -24.81 13.83
CA ASP A 347 -11.56 -26.13 13.97
C ASP A 347 -10.03 -26.07 13.87
N ILE A 348 -9.36 -26.14 15.02
CA ILE A 348 -7.89 -26.13 15.12
C ILE A 348 -7.22 -27.39 14.56
N SER A 349 -7.98 -28.43 14.21
CA SER A 349 -7.46 -29.66 13.62
C SER A 349 -7.46 -29.67 12.10
N ALA A 350 -8.12 -28.68 11.48
CA ALA A 350 -8.09 -28.48 10.03
C ALA A 350 -6.73 -27.94 9.60
N ILE A 351 -6.16 -28.54 8.56
CA ILE A 351 -4.93 -28.12 7.91
C ILE A 351 -5.32 -27.49 6.58
N VAL A 352 -4.99 -26.22 6.39
CA VAL A 352 -5.25 -25.48 5.15
C VAL A 352 -3.92 -25.21 4.46
N GLU A 353 -3.80 -25.63 3.21
CA GLU A 353 -2.64 -25.39 2.37
C GLU A 353 -3.02 -24.60 1.13
N ALA A 354 -2.17 -23.64 0.75
CA ALA A 354 -2.25 -22.93 -0.52
C ALA A 354 -1.12 -23.40 -1.43
N ASN A 355 -1.47 -24.07 -2.51
CA ASN A 355 -0.56 -24.42 -3.59
C ASN A 355 -0.66 -23.36 -4.69
N VAL A 356 0.40 -22.57 -4.84
CA VAL A 356 0.47 -21.44 -5.77
C VAL A 356 1.30 -21.83 -6.98
N THR A 357 0.69 -21.82 -8.15
CA THR A 357 1.39 -22.02 -9.43
C THR A 357 1.76 -20.66 -10.01
N VAL A 358 3.05 -20.33 -10.04
CA VAL A 358 3.56 -19.07 -10.61
C VAL A 358 3.81 -19.20 -12.12
N PRO A 359 3.96 -18.10 -12.89
CA PRO A 359 3.98 -18.14 -14.36
C PRO A 359 5.08 -19.00 -15.01
N ASP A 360 6.17 -19.28 -14.30
CA ASP A 360 7.24 -20.15 -14.80
C ASP A 360 6.94 -21.66 -14.63
N GLY A 361 5.80 -21.98 -14.03
CA GLY A 361 5.34 -23.35 -13.74
C GLY A 361 5.82 -23.90 -12.40
N THR A 362 6.53 -23.12 -11.58
CA THR A 362 6.92 -23.52 -10.22
C THR A 362 5.70 -23.55 -9.31
N GLU A 363 5.61 -24.59 -8.47
CA GLU A 363 4.59 -24.70 -7.43
C GLU A 363 5.19 -24.34 -6.06
N LEU A 364 4.55 -23.41 -5.36
CA LEU A 364 4.89 -22.98 -4.02
C LEU A 364 3.78 -23.40 -3.06
N THR A 365 4.10 -24.15 -2.02
CA THR A 365 3.12 -24.56 -1.00
C THR A 365 3.29 -23.74 0.27
N PHE A 366 2.20 -23.16 0.76
CA PHE A 366 2.14 -22.44 2.02
C PHE A 366 1.13 -23.12 2.95
N GLY A 367 1.54 -23.42 4.18
CA GLY A 367 0.62 -23.86 5.24
C GLY A 367 0.03 -22.66 5.94
N LEU A 368 -1.30 -22.57 5.98
CA LEU A 368 -2.04 -21.47 6.59
C LEU A 368 -2.52 -21.89 7.98
N ASN A 369 -2.59 -20.93 8.90
CA ASN A 369 -2.96 -21.16 10.29
C ASN A 369 -3.98 -20.13 10.79
N ASP A 370 -4.76 -20.53 11.78
CA ASP A 370 -5.81 -19.74 12.46
C ASP A 370 -5.53 -19.74 13.98
N ILE A 371 -4.29 -19.40 14.37
CA ILE A 371 -3.81 -19.45 15.76
C ILE A 371 -3.43 -18.08 16.35
N GLY A 372 -3.67 -16.99 15.61
CA GLY A 372 -3.34 -15.61 15.98
C GLY A 372 -1.84 -15.30 15.93
N GLU A 373 -1.05 -16.03 15.14
CA GLU A 373 0.40 -15.85 14.96
C GLU A 373 0.79 -15.84 13.47
N ASP A 374 2.03 -15.48 13.14
CA ASP A 374 2.62 -15.58 11.78
C ASP A 374 1.82 -14.95 10.61
N GLY A 375 1.12 -13.85 10.89
CA GLY A 375 0.30 -13.12 9.91
C GLY A 375 -1.19 -13.19 10.21
N ASP A 376 -1.59 -14.12 11.09
CA ASP A 376 -2.95 -14.23 11.56
C ASP A 376 -3.25 -13.17 12.64
N VAL A 377 -4.36 -12.47 12.47
CA VAL A 377 -4.77 -11.37 13.34
C VAL A 377 -5.56 -11.88 14.54
N PHE A 378 -6.40 -12.91 14.36
CA PHE A 378 -7.28 -13.43 15.39
C PHE A 378 -7.35 -14.95 15.31
N ALA A 379 -6.97 -15.63 16.39
CA ALA A 379 -7.11 -17.07 16.48
C ALA A 379 -8.58 -17.52 16.50
N GLU A 380 -8.84 -18.67 15.88
CA GLU A 380 -10.11 -19.39 15.89
C GLU A 380 -11.29 -18.57 15.30
N ASP A 381 -11.02 -17.76 14.27
CA ASP A 381 -12.06 -16.96 13.59
C ASP A 381 -12.45 -17.49 12.21
N GLY A 382 -11.85 -18.61 11.78
CA GLY A 382 -12.07 -19.24 10.49
C GLY A 382 -11.30 -18.58 9.33
N VAL A 383 -10.38 -17.65 9.64
CA VAL A 383 -9.52 -16.97 8.69
C VAL A 383 -8.11 -17.53 8.80
N PHE A 384 -7.79 -18.45 7.91
CA PHE A 384 -6.47 -19.06 7.84
C PHE A 384 -5.51 -18.14 7.09
N SER A 385 -4.33 -17.91 7.62
CA SER A 385 -3.35 -17.03 6.98
C SER A 385 -1.92 -17.53 7.05
N ALA A 386 -1.07 -17.00 6.17
CA ALA A 386 0.36 -17.27 6.16
C ALA A 386 1.14 -16.07 5.66
N THR A 387 2.30 -15.81 6.28
CA THR A 387 3.27 -14.83 5.78
C THR A 387 4.09 -15.43 4.65
N VAL A 388 3.97 -14.84 3.46
CA VAL A 388 4.79 -15.12 2.28
C VAL A 388 6.04 -14.23 2.33
N PRO A 389 7.25 -14.80 2.16
CA PRO A 389 8.49 -14.02 2.08
C PRO A 389 8.49 -13.01 0.93
N ALA A 390 9.32 -11.97 1.05
CA ALA A 390 9.47 -10.95 0.01
C ALA A 390 9.78 -11.56 -1.37
N GLN A 391 9.07 -11.07 -2.38
CA GLN A 391 9.23 -11.51 -3.77
C GLN A 391 9.93 -10.41 -4.58
N GLU A 392 10.99 -10.75 -5.30
CA GLU A 392 11.80 -9.78 -6.05
C GLU A 392 11.12 -9.33 -7.35
N GLU A 393 10.32 -10.20 -7.97
CA GLU A 393 9.65 -9.96 -9.24
C GLU A 393 8.13 -10.04 -9.09
N GLY A 394 7.42 -9.25 -9.90
CA GLY A 394 5.96 -9.29 -9.96
C GLY A 394 5.45 -10.44 -10.81
N TRP A 395 4.33 -11.04 -10.40
CA TRP A 395 3.70 -12.17 -11.06
C TRP A 395 2.22 -12.32 -10.68
N ILE A 396 1.48 -13.10 -11.46
CA ILE A 396 0.11 -13.52 -11.15
C ILE A 396 0.15 -15.05 -11.01
N GLY A 397 -0.31 -15.56 -9.87
CA GLY A 397 -0.30 -16.98 -9.55
C GLY A 397 -1.70 -17.50 -9.29
N GLU A 398 -2.00 -18.66 -9.88
CA GLU A 398 -3.22 -19.41 -9.56
C GLU A 398 -3.02 -20.16 -8.25
N VAL A 399 -4.03 -20.12 -7.37
CA VAL A 399 -3.99 -20.78 -6.06
C VAL A 399 -4.99 -21.92 -6.04
N ARG A 400 -4.52 -23.12 -5.72
CA ARG A 400 -5.36 -24.22 -5.24
C ARG A 400 -5.28 -24.27 -3.72
N LEU A 401 -6.40 -24.04 -3.08
CA LEU A 401 -6.56 -24.25 -1.64
C LEU A 401 -6.98 -25.69 -1.41
N THR A 402 -6.36 -26.35 -0.44
CA THR A 402 -6.79 -27.68 0.00
C THR A 402 -6.87 -27.68 1.52
N MET A 403 -8.03 -28.06 2.03
CA MET A 403 -8.27 -28.28 3.45
C MET A 403 -8.39 -29.77 3.72
N HIS A 404 -7.67 -30.26 4.72
CA HIS A 404 -7.64 -31.67 5.11
C HIS A 404 -7.39 -31.84 6.61
N TRP A 405 -7.47 -33.07 7.11
CA TRP A 405 -7.23 -33.40 8.53
C TRP A 405 -6.23 -34.56 8.63
N PHE A 406 -5.46 -34.62 9.72
CA PHE A 406 -4.36 -35.59 9.86
C PHE A 406 -4.81 -37.06 9.82
N ASP A 407 -5.97 -37.37 10.39
CA ASP A 407 -6.49 -38.75 10.53
C ASP A 407 -7.72 -39.04 9.63
N ILE A 408 -8.04 -38.16 8.67
CA ILE A 408 -9.20 -38.29 7.79
C ILE A 408 -8.75 -38.06 6.35
N ASP A 409 -8.93 -39.06 5.49
CA ASP A 409 -8.58 -39.01 4.06
C ASP A 409 -9.63 -38.24 3.24
N ALA A 410 -10.11 -37.12 3.77
CA ALA A 410 -11.10 -36.25 3.14
C ALA A 410 -10.48 -34.88 2.86
N MET A 411 -10.82 -34.32 1.71
CA MET A 411 -10.30 -33.03 1.26
C MET A 411 -11.46 -32.13 0.83
N ILE A 412 -11.35 -30.84 1.17
CA ILE A 412 -12.19 -29.77 0.63
C ILE A 412 -11.28 -28.85 -0.17
N ASP A 413 -11.59 -28.68 -1.45
CA ASP A 413 -10.79 -27.85 -2.35
C ASP A 413 -11.43 -26.47 -2.55
N GLY A 414 -10.56 -25.49 -2.75
CA GLY A 414 -10.91 -24.12 -3.08
C GLY A 414 -9.95 -23.55 -4.12
N ALA A 415 -10.28 -22.37 -4.62
CA ALA A 415 -9.45 -21.68 -5.60
C ALA A 415 -9.28 -20.19 -5.26
N GLY A 416 -8.21 -19.61 -5.77
CA GLY A 416 -7.86 -18.22 -5.57
C GLY A 416 -6.83 -17.72 -6.57
N VAL A 417 -6.48 -16.44 -6.45
CA VAL A 417 -5.44 -15.80 -7.25
C VAL A 417 -4.62 -14.90 -6.35
N ILE A 418 -3.31 -14.95 -6.50
CA ILE A 418 -2.37 -14.00 -5.88
C ILE A 418 -1.78 -13.14 -6.99
N VAL A 419 -1.76 -11.83 -6.75
CA VAL A 419 -1.14 -10.85 -7.64
C VAL A 419 -0.05 -10.15 -6.87
N VAL A 420 1.19 -10.25 -7.35
CA VAL A 420 2.35 -9.53 -6.85
C VAL A 420 2.78 -8.52 -7.91
N GLU A 421 2.85 -7.25 -7.55
CA GLU A 421 3.20 -6.16 -8.46
C GLU A 421 4.21 -5.19 -7.82
N PRO A 422 5.05 -4.53 -8.62
CA PRO A 422 5.88 -3.44 -8.12
C PRO A 422 5.01 -2.36 -7.47
N PHE A 423 5.42 -1.89 -6.29
CA PHE A 423 4.80 -0.75 -5.63
C PHE A 423 5.68 0.50 -5.72
N PRO A 424 5.11 1.70 -5.52
CA PRO A 424 5.88 2.92 -5.58
C PRO A 424 6.91 3.00 -4.47
N MET A 425 8.12 3.44 -4.82
CA MET A 425 9.25 3.66 -3.93
C MET A 425 9.63 5.15 -3.94
N ILE A 426 10.27 5.59 -2.85
CA ILE A 426 10.81 6.93 -2.70
C ILE A 426 12.32 6.85 -2.46
N GLU A 427 13.09 7.62 -3.22
CA GLU A 427 14.55 7.64 -3.15
C GLU A 427 15.08 9.05 -2.91
N ILE A 428 16.15 9.17 -2.13
CA ILE A 428 16.84 10.43 -1.85
C ILE A 428 18.21 10.42 -2.52
N THR A 429 18.46 11.40 -3.38
CA THR A 429 19.77 11.68 -3.96
C THR A 429 20.30 13.01 -3.43
N LEU A 430 21.43 13.00 -2.72
CA LEU A 430 22.02 14.22 -2.17
C LEU A 430 22.63 15.08 -3.30
N ALA A 431 22.33 16.38 -3.27
CA ALA A 431 22.82 17.35 -4.26
C ALA A 431 24.08 18.08 -3.77
N VAL A 432 24.31 18.13 -2.45
CA VAL A 432 25.49 18.79 -1.86
C VAL A 432 26.73 17.91 -2.06
N THR A 433 27.70 18.41 -2.82
CA THR A 433 29.03 17.82 -3.02
C THR A 433 30.03 18.34 -1.98
N ASP A 434 31.28 17.85 -1.95
CA ASP A 434 32.37 18.23 -1.02
C ASP A 434 32.76 19.74 -1.02
N GLU A 435 32.00 20.62 -1.68
CA GLU A 435 32.26 22.05 -1.72
C GLU A 435 31.54 22.78 -0.56
N PRO A 436 32.19 23.77 0.09
CA PRO A 436 31.57 24.53 1.16
C PRO A 436 30.31 25.30 0.67
N VAL A 437 29.20 25.12 1.37
CA VAL A 437 27.94 25.83 1.11
C VAL A 437 28.02 27.25 1.68
N ALA A 438 27.50 28.23 0.97
CA ALA A 438 27.49 29.61 1.47
C ALA A 438 26.47 29.78 2.62
N GLU A 439 26.90 30.42 3.71
CA GLU A 439 26.09 30.62 4.92
C GLU A 439 24.75 31.31 4.63
N ALA A 440 23.66 30.76 5.17
CA ALA A 440 22.30 31.29 5.09
C ALA A 440 21.82 31.59 3.65
N THR A 441 22.34 30.84 2.67
CA THR A 441 21.91 30.93 1.28
C THR A 441 21.06 29.74 0.88
N ARG A 442 20.05 30.01 0.05
CA ARG A 442 19.20 28.98 -0.56
C ARG A 442 20.06 28.06 -1.42
N THR A 443 20.20 26.81 -0.99
CA THR A 443 21.04 25.80 -1.64
C THR A 443 20.21 24.56 -1.93
N GLN A 444 20.41 23.92 -3.09
CA GLN A 444 19.81 22.62 -3.37
C GLN A 444 20.50 21.57 -2.52
N LEU A 445 19.74 20.89 -1.67
CA LEU A 445 20.25 19.95 -0.69
C LEU A 445 20.11 18.50 -1.16
N ALA A 446 18.98 18.18 -1.78
CA ALA A 446 18.69 16.85 -2.29
C ALA A 446 17.69 16.90 -3.45
N THR A 447 17.56 15.77 -4.13
CA THR A 447 16.47 15.43 -5.03
C THR A 447 15.75 14.22 -4.45
N VAL A 448 14.42 14.27 -4.40
CA VAL A 448 13.55 13.17 -3.99
C VAL A 448 12.82 12.66 -5.22
N ASP A 449 13.08 11.40 -5.58
CA ASP A 449 12.51 10.72 -6.74
C ASP A 449 11.45 9.72 -6.30
N LEU A 450 10.30 9.72 -6.98
CA LEU A 450 9.25 8.72 -6.83
C LEU A 450 9.29 7.79 -8.02
N LYS A 451 9.41 6.50 -7.75
CA LYS A 451 9.58 5.47 -8.80
C LYS A 451 8.60 4.32 -8.61
N LEU A 452 8.20 3.70 -9.71
CA LEU A 452 7.54 2.42 -9.75
C LEU A 452 8.47 1.48 -10.53
N SER A 453 9.23 0.65 -9.81
CA SER A 453 10.39 -0.03 -10.40
C SER A 453 11.35 1.00 -11.04
N GLU A 454 11.64 0.90 -12.34
CA GLU A 454 12.53 1.82 -13.06
C GLU A 454 11.84 3.07 -13.63
N PHE A 455 10.51 3.19 -13.50
CA PHE A 455 9.73 4.26 -14.12
C PHE A 455 9.32 5.34 -13.12
N PRO A 456 9.11 6.60 -13.54
CA PRO A 456 8.62 7.65 -12.65
C PRO A 456 7.20 7.36 -12.17
N PHE A 457 6.95 7.53 -10.87
CA PHE A 457 5.63 7.39 -10.26
C PHE A 457 5.03 8.76 -9.93
N LEU A 458 3.85 9.07 -10.49
CA LEU A 458 3.14 10.32 -10.24
C LEU A 458 2.30 10.24 -8.96
N ALA A 459 2.67 11.00 -7.94
CA ALA A 459 1.94 11.11 -6.68
C ALA A 459 1.49 12.54 -6.38
N GLU A 460 0.49 12.70 -5.50
CA GLU A 460 0.12 14.02 -5.00
C GLU A 460 1.19 14.57 -4.07
N GLN A 461 1.54 15.85 -4.23
CA GLN A 461 2.59 16.48 -3.42
C GLN A 461 2.28 16.42 -1.91
N GLY A 462 1.00 16.47 -1.52
CA GLY A 462 0.58 16.38 -0.12
C GLY A 462 0.85 15.03 0.54
N GLY A 463 1.08 13.97 -0.23
CA GLY A 463 1.45 12.65 0.29
C GLY A 463 2.95 12.46 0.53
N ILE A 464 3.79 13.43 0.16
CA ILE A 464 5.25 13.32 0.27
C ILE A 464 5.72 14.13 1.48
N THR A 465 6.36 13.45 2.43
CA THR A 465 6.97 14.08 3.60
C THR A 465 8.48 13.97 3.49
N VAL A 466 9.18 15.10 3.63
CA VAL A 466 10.65 15.14 3.63
C VAL A 466 11.10 15.96 4.83
N SER A 467 12.08 15.44 5.58
CA SER A 467 12.65 16.16 6.71
C SER A 467 14.17 16.05 6.71
N MET A 468 14.80 17.05 7.33
CA MET A 468 16.24 17.11 7.50
C MET A 468 16.53 17.61 8.90
N VAL A 469 17.41 16.92 9.62
CA VAL A 469 17.81 17.27 10.98
C VAL A 469 19.32 17.35 11.10
N ASN A 470 19.80 18.28 11.92
CA ASN A 470 21.19 18.29 12.36
C ASN A 470 21.40 17.13 13.35
N THR A 471 22.37 16.24 13.09
CA THR A 471 22.58 15.03 13.90
C THR A 471 23.20 15.32 15.27
N GLU A 472 23.82 16.49 15.45
CA GLU A 472 24.47 16.86 16.72
C GLU A 472 23.46 17.37 17.77
N ASP A 473 22.50 18.20 17.37
CA ASP A 473 21.55 18.84 18.28
C ASP A 473 20.07 18.49 18.02
N GLY A 474 19.79 17.73 16.95
CA GLY A 474 18.45 17.31 16.55
C GLY A 474 17.58 18.45 16.02
N SER A 475 18.15 19.62 15.73
CA SER A 475 17.39 20.76 15.23
C SER A 475 16.91 20.51 13.79
N PRO A 476 15.62 20.76 13.48
CA PRO A 476 15.10 20.62 12.13
C PRO A 476 15.57 21.77 11.24
N VAL A 477 15.83 21.45 9.97
CA VAL A 477 16.10 22.44 8.92
C VAL A 477 14.78 22.83 8.24
N ASP A 478 14.57 24.12 8.02
CA ASP A 478 13.43 24.60 7.23
C ASP A 478 13.68 24.32 5.75
N LEU A 479 12.79 23.53 5.14
CA LEU A 479 12.92 23.02 3.77
C LEU A 479 11.89 23.66 2.84
N GLU A 480 12.34 23.99 1.63
CA GLU A 480 11.50 24.44 0.52
C GLU A 480 11.52 23.37 -0.59
N PHE A 481 10.36 23.11 -1.18
CA PHE A 481 10.19 22.06 -2.19
C PHE A 481 9.79 22.65 -3.54
N GLU A 482 10.54 22.33 -4.59
CA GLU A 482 10.19 22.68 -5.96
C GLU A 482 10.01 21.43 -6.82
N PRO A 483 8.81 21.15 -7.36
CA PRO A 483 8.62 20.04 -8.27
C PRO A 483 9.28 20.29 -9.63
N THR A 484 9.95 19.28 -10.18
CA THR A 484 10.59 19.39 -11.50
C THR A 484 9.55 19.51 -12.61
N GLU A 485 8.48 18.72 -12.52
CA GLU A 485 7.35 18.75 -13.44
C GLU A 485 6.06 18.40 -12.69
N VAL A 486 4.95 19.04 -13.07
CA VAL A 486 3.61 18.79 -12.53
C VAL A 486 2.71 18.31 -13.66
N VAL A 487 2.27 17.06 -13.58
CA VAL A 487 1.35 16.44 -14.54
C VAL A 487 0.04 16.17 -13.82
N ASP A 488 -1.05 16.83 -14.24
CA ASP A 488 -2.38 16.70 -13.64
C ASP A 488 -2.40 16.89 -12.10
N GLY A 489 -1.59 17.83 -11.60
CA GLY A 489 -1.48 18.11 -10.16
C GLY A 489 -0.62 17.12 -9.37
N LYS A 490 0.01 16.15 -10.05
CA LYS A 490 0.91 15.15 -9.47
C LYS A 490 2.36 15.41 -9.86
N VAL A 491 3.27 14.92 -9.04
CA VAL A 491 4.72 15.09 -9.17
C VAL A 491 5.40 13.72 -9.06
N TYR A 492 6.54 13.55 -9.73
CA TYR A 492 7.38 12.35 -9.58
C TYR A 492 8.79 12.68 -9.08
N GLN A 493 9.16 13.96 -9.04
CA GLN A 493 10.46 14.43 -8.56
C GLN A 493 10.32 15.78 -7.86
N LEU A 494 10.95 15.91 -6.69
CA LEU A 494 11.03 17.13 -5.91
C LEU A 494 12.49 17.54 -5.70
N LEU A 495 12.81 18.78 -6.02
CA LEU A 495 14.05 19.42 -5.62
C LEU A 495 13.88 19.99 -4.21
N VAL A 496 14.77 19.60 -3.31
CA VAL A 496 14.74 20.01 -1.90
C VAL A 496 15.77 21.11 -1.69
N PHE A 497 15.32 22.27 -1.24
CA PHE A 497 16.15 23.43 -0.93
C PHE A 497 16.11 23.74 0.57
N GLY A 498 17.18 24.31 1.08
CA GLY A 498 17.24 24.82 2.45
C GLY A 498 18.34 25.85 2.64
N SER A 499 18.33 26.50 3.80
CA SER A 499 19.33 27.49 4.19
C SER A 499 20.04 27.03 5.46
N LEU A 500 21.35 26.81 5.38
CA LEU A 500 22.15 26.27 6.48
C LEU A 500 22.99 27.37 7.12
N THR A 501 23.07 27.37 8.46
CA THR A 501 23.80 28.37 9.24
C THR A 501 24.97 27.81 10.03
N LEU A 502 24.97 26.49 10.29
CA LEU A 502 26.04 25.82 11.04
C LEU A 502 26.64 24.65 10.25
N PRO A 503 27.98 24.51 10.23
CA PRO A 503 28.61 23.32 9.70
C PRO A 503 28.32 22.15 10.64
N ALA A 504 27.73 21.08 10.10
CA ALA A 504 27.34 19.89 10.85
C ALA A 504 27.13 18.71 9.91
N GLU A 505 26.92 17.53 10.49
CA GLU A 505 26.33 16.39 9.78
C GLU A 505 24.80 16.50 9.84
N TYR A 506 24.16 16.29 8.70
CA TYR A 506 22.71 16.35 8.57
C TYR A 506 22.19 15.04 8.02
N GLU A 507 21.08 14.56 8.57
CA GLU A 507 20.37 13.36 8.13
C GLU A 507 19.07 13.74 7.41
N PHE A 508 18.84 13.15 6.25
CA PHE A 508 17.63 13.28 5.45
C PHE A 508 16.77 12.03 5.57
N SER A 509 15.47 12.25 5.75
CA SER A 509 14.44 11.21 5.67
C SER A 509 13.31 11.65 4.76
N ALA A 510 12.70 10.70 4.06
CA ALA A 510 11.57 10.95 3.19
C ALA A 510 10.59 9.78 3.24
N SER A 511 9.30 10.07 3.22
CA SER A 511 8.24 9.08 3.09
C SER A 511 7.17 9.53 2.09
N LEU A 512 6.50 8.55 1.49
CA LEU A 512 5.37 8.72 0.59
C LEU A 512 4.18 7.94 1.15
N SER A 513 3.11 8.63 1.52
CA SER A 513 1.82 8.02 1.86
C SER A 513 0.83 8.26 0.72
N SER A 514 0.30 7.19 0.13
CA SER A 514 -0.64 7.28 -0.99
C SER A 514 -1.48 6.00 -1.11
N THR A 515 -2.44 6.00 -2.04
CA THR A 515 -3.14 4.79 -2.48
C THR A 515 -2.57 4.32 -3.82
N HIS A 516 -2.28 3.02 -3.95
CA HIS A 516 -1.89 2.37 -5.21
C HIS A 516 -2.61 1.01 -5.32
N LEU A 517 -3.18 0.71 -6.49
CA LEU A 517 -3.90 -0.54 -6.76
C LEU A 517 -4.98 -0.89 -5.72
N GLY A 518 -5.68 0.14 -5.20
CA GLY A 518 -6.74 -0.02 -4.20
C GLY A 518 -6.25 -0.20 -2.76
N ARG A 519 -4.93 -0.16 -2.51
CA ARG A 519 -4.30 -0.29 -1.20
C ARG A 519 -3.64 1.01 -0.76
N GLU A 520 -3.84 1.39 0.50
CA GLU A 520 -3.02 2.42 1.14
C GLU A 520 -1.62 1.87 1.44
N PHE A 521 -0.58 2.63 1.11
CA PHE A 521 0.79 2.25 1.37
C PHE A 521 1.60 3.44 1.89
N GLU A 522 2.66 3.13 2.63
CA GLU A 522 3.70 4.08 3.03
C GLU A 522 5.06 3.56 2.57
N ALA A 523 5.69 4.28 1.65
CA ALA A 523 7.07 3.99 1.24
C ALA A 523 8.02 4.92 2.00
N VAL A 524 9.09 4.36 2.59
CA VAL A 524 10.08 5.12 3.36
C VAL A 524 11.44 4.99 2.68
N ALA A 525 12.08 6.12 2.39
CA ALA A 525 13.42 6.14 1.83
C ALA A 525 14.44 5.77 2.91
N ALA A 526 15.49 5.04 2.52
CA ALA A 526 16.65 4.87 3.40
C ALA A 526 17.28 6.23 3.73
N ASN A 527 17.49 6.50 5.02
CA ASN A 527 18.09 7.75 5.48
C ASN A 527 19.44 8.00 4.82
N LYS A 528 19.71 9.27 4.50
CA LYS A 528 20.99 9.72 3.91
C LYS A 528 21.62 10.79 4.77
N SER A 529 22.90 10.65 5.09
CA SER A 529 23.64 11.66 5.86
C SER A 529 24.71 12.34 5.02
N ALA A 530 24.90 13.64 5.22
CA ALA A 530 26.00 14.40 4.64
C ALA A 530 26.61 15.36 5.67
N SER A 531 27.94 15.42 5.68
CA SER A 531 28.71 16.46 6.38
C SER A 531 28.80 17.68 5.49
N ILE A 532 28.28 18.82 5.97
CA ILE A 532 28.21 20.06 5.19
C ILE A 532 29.11 21.11 5.83
N GLU A 533 30.14 21.53 5.11
CA GLU A 533 30.96 22.68 5.49
C GLU A 533 30.30 24.00 5.05
N ILE A 534 30.41 25.05 5.87
CA ILE A 534 29.87 26.38 5.56
C ILE A 534 31.00 27.39 5.33
N SER A 535 30.95 28.05 4.17
CA SER A 535 31.85 29.16 3.84
C SER A 535 31.28 30.48 4.37
N THR A 536 32.04 31.17 5.22
CA THR A 536 31.71 32.53 5.67
C THR A 536 32.36 33.55 4.72
N PRO A 537 31.63 34.62 4.31
CA PRO A 537 32.21 35.64 3.45
C PRO A 537 33.36 36.36 4.17
N THR A 538 34.56 36.33 3.58
CA THR A 538 35.74 37.00 4.15
C THR A 538 35.57 38.53 4.13
N PRO A 539 35.77 39.25 5.26
CA PRO A 539 35.56 40.70 5.32
C PRO A 539 36.77 41.45 4.75
N ILE A 540 36.97 41.40 3.44
CA ILE A 540 38.11 42.05 2.75
C ILE A 540 37.97 43.59 2.76
N LEU A 541 36.74 44.11 2.82
CA LEU A 541 36.46 45.54 2.74
C LEU A 541 36.94 46.33 3.98
N THR A 542 36.89 45.74 5.18
CA THR A 542 37.24 46.41 6.44
C THR A 542 38.75 46.69 6.57
N TYR A 543 39.60 45.82 6.04
CA TYR A 543 41.06 46.00 6.12
C TYR A 543 41.59 47.13 5.22
N SER A 544 40.90 47.42 4.10
CA SER A 544 41.34 48.44 3.15
C SER A 544 41.16 49.88 3.69
N LEU A 545 40.11 50.15 4.46
CA LEU A 545 39.81 51.47 5.04
C LEU A 545 40.80 51.89 6.13
N ILE A 546 41.27 50.94 6.95
CA ILE A 546 42.24 51.20 8.03
C ILE A 546 43.62 51.60 7.45
N GLY A 547 44.03 50.97 6.34
CA GLY A 547 45.30 51.26 5.68
C GLY A 547 45.38 52.69 5.11
N VAL A 548 44.29 53.18 4.51
CA VAL A 548 44.25 54.54 3.93
C VAL A 548 44.29 55.61 5.02
N GLY A 549 43.58 55.41 6.13
CA GLY A 549 43.57 56.37 7.25
C GLY A 549 44.94 56.54 7.91
N GLY A 550 45.70 55.46 8.07
CA GLY A 550 47.05 55.50 8.67
C GLY A 550 48.07 56.29 7.85
N PHE A 551 47.97 56.23 6.52
CA PHE A 551 48.91 56.90 5.60
C PHE A 551 48.81 58.43 5.68
N PHE A 552 47.58 58.97 5.70
CA PHE A 552 47.37 60.43 5.79
C PHE A 552 47.81 61.02 7.13
N GLY A 553 47.64 60.28 8.23
CA GLY A 553 48.10 60.70 9.55
C GLY A 553 49.62 60.91 9.63
N LEU A 554 50.39 60.03 8.97
CA LEU A 554 51.86 60.11 8.94
C LEU A 554 52.37 61.36 8.21
N ILE A 555 51.74 61.72 7.08
CA ILE A 555 52.12 62.89 6.27
C ILE A 555 51.91 64.19 7.05
N LEU A 556 50.81 64.31 7.78
CA LEU A 556 50.50 65.49 8.59
C LEU A 556 51.56 65.71 9.69
N LEU A 557 51.98 64.63 10.36
CA LEU A 557 53.01 64.67 11.41
C LEU A 557 54.35 65.22 10.90
N LEU A 558 54.78 64.78 9.71
CA LEU A 558 56.05 65.21 9.11
C LEU A 558 56.04 66.70 8.73
N LEU A 559 54.91 67.22 8.27
CA LEU A 559 54.75 68.64 7.94
C LEU A 559 54.84 69.54 9.18
N VAL A 560 54.23 69.13 10.29
CA VAL A 560 54.29 69.86 11.57
C VAL A 560 55.72 69.88 12.12
N LEU A 561 56.44 68.75 12.09
CA LEU A 561 57.82 68.68 12.54
C LEU A 561 58.73 69.65 11.76
N ARG A 562 58.54 69.75 10.45
CA ARG A 562 59.32 70.65 9.58
C ARG A 562 59.07 72.13 9.92
N TRP A 563 57.85 72.50 10.29
CA TRP A 563 57.51 73.87 10.65
C TRP A 563 58.19 74.30 11.97
N LEU A 564 58.24 73.41 12.96
CA LEU A 564 58.87 73.69 14.27
C LEU A 564 60.39 73.89 14.20
N MET A 565 61.09 73.38 13.18
CA MET A 565 62.55 73.43 13.06
C MET A 565 63.11 74.65 12.30
N GLN A 566 62.30 75.69 12.02
CA GLN A 566 62.75 76.86 11.24
C GLN A 566 63.57 77.85 12.07
N VAL A 567 64.73 78.26 11.54
CA VAL A 567 65.65 79.24 12.16
C VAL A 567 65.22 80.68 11.79
N ARG A 568 65.03 81.55 12.78
CA ARG A 568 64.70 82.98 12.59
C ARG A 568 65.97 83.83 12.39
N PRO A 569 65.92 84.94 11.62
CA PRO A 569 67.01 85.92 11.59
C PRO A 569 67.37 86.43 12.99
N TYR A 570 68.66 86.61 13.30
CA TYR A 570 69.15 86.97 14.64
C TYR A 570 70.42 87.84 14.57
N GLY A 571 70.65 88.67 15.60
CA GLY A 571 71.87 89.47 15.77
C GLY A 571 71.72 90.92 15.34
N TYR A 572 72.76 91.71 15.59
CA TYR A 572 72.82 93.15 15.31
C TYR A 572 74.04 93.49 14.46
N LEU A 573 73.92 94.53 13.64
CA LEU A 573 75.05 95.12 12.91
C LEU A 573 75.30 96.52 13.46
N TYR A 574 76.49 96.77 13.98
CA TYR A 574 76.91 98.08 14.47
C TYR A 574 77.85 98.75 13.48
N ARG A 575 77.75 100.06 13.30
CA ARG A 575 78.73 100.90 12.58
C ARG A 575 79.74 101.46 13.59
N LEU A 576 81.03 101.43 13.24
CA LEU A 576 82.10 102.04 14.04
C LEU A 576 82.36 103.47 13.57
N ASP A 577 82.37 104.44 14.49
CA ASP A 577 82.79 105.81 14.21
C ASP A 577 84.32 105.96 14.20
N GLY A 578 84.84 107.10 13.75
CA GLY A 578 86.29 107.37 13.68
C GLY A 578 87.03 107.36 15.04
N GLN A 579 86.32 107.13 16.16
CA GLN A 579 86.86 106.96 17.50
C GLN A 579 86.59 105.56 18.09
N GLY A 580 85.99 104.63 17.32
CA GLY A 580 85.76 103.24 17.71
C GLY A 580 84.49 102.97 18.54
N GLN A 581 83.56 103.92 18.63
CA GLN A 581 82.25 103.72 19.27
C GLN A 581 81.28 103.00 18.33
N ARG A 582 80.39 102.16 18.89
CA ARG A 582 79.41 101.34 18.16
C ARG A 582 78.04 102.03 18.07
N GLU A 583 77.62 102.42 16.88
CA GLU A 583 76.25 102.90 16.59
C GLU A 583 75.42 101.78 15.94
N LEU A 584 74.20 101.50 16.40
CA LEU A 584 73.38 100.42 15.82
C LEU A 584 72.93 100.78 14.40
N ALA A 585 73.40 100.02 13.40
CA ALA A 585 73.02 100.21 12.00
C ALA A 585 71.80 99.36 11.62
N VAL A 586 71.77 98.08 12.01
CA VAL A 586 70.69 97.14 11.64
C VAL A 586 70.37 96.16 12.76
N ASP A 587 69.07 95.98 13.03
CA ASP A 587 68.53 94.87 13.82
C ASP A 587 67.90 93.81 12.91
N PHE A 588 68.53 92.64 12.83
CA PHE A 588 68.02 91.54 12.00
C PHE A 588 66.78 90.86 12.60
N ARG A 589 66.51 91.00 13.90
CA ARG A 589 65.33 90.38 14.57
C ARG A 589 64.03 91.06 14.17
N ALA A 590 64.08 92.35 13.82
CA ALA A 590 62.92 93.12 13.38
C ALA A 590 62.42 92.72 11.98
N TYR A 591 63.18 91.94 11.21
CA TYR A 591 62.81 91.54 9.86
C TYR A 591 61.70 90.49 9.84
N ARG A 592 60.48 90.88 9.43
CA ARG A 592 59.33 89.97 9.28
C ARG A 592 59.33 89.25 7.93
N ARG A 593 59.19 87.91 7.97
CA ARG A 593 59.03 87.05 6.77
C ARG A 593 57.56 86.58 6.63
N SER A 594 57.13 86.36 5.38
CA SER A 594 55.86 85.67 5.09
C SER A 594 55.92 84.20 5.54
N ALA A 595 54.80 83.63 6.00
CA ALA A 595 54.72 82.24 6.46
C ALA A 595 55.08 81.23 5.35
N TRP A 596 54.71 81.53 4.10
CA TRP A 596 55.07 80.71 2.94
C TRP A 596 56.56 80.79 2.61
N ASP A 597 57.16 81.97 2.69
CA ASP A 597 58.61 82.13 2.48
C ASP A 597 59.45 81.50 3.58
N ALA A 598 58.97 81.52 4.81
CA ALA A 598 59.61 80.84 5.92
C ALA A 598 59.62 79.31 5.72
N PHE A 599 58.55 78.76 5.14
CA PHE A 599 58.40 77.32 4.84
C PHE A 599 59.24 76.83 3.67
N MET A 600 59.33 77.59 2.59
CA MET A 600 60.00 77.16 1.36
C MET A 600 61.49 77.53 1.31
N ASN A 601 61.91 78.63 1.96
CA ASN A 601 63.23 79.22 1.77
C ASN A 601 64.06 79.29 3.06
N LYS A 602 65.39 79.07 2.95
CA LYS A 602 66.36 79.30 4.04
C LYS A 602 66.22 80.72 4.59
N PRO A 603 66.50 80.97 5.88
CA PRO A 603 66.40 82.31 6.44
C PRO A 603 67.45 83.22 5.82
N MET A 604 66.95 84.11 4.95
CA MET A 604 67.76 85.03 4.17
C MET A 604 67.15 86.43 4.28
N VAL A 605 67.99 87.44 4.47
CA VAL A 605 67.62 88.86 4.49
C VAL A 605 68.39 89.57 3.38
N PRO A 606 67.70 90.16 2.38
CA PRO A 606 68.36 90.92 1.32
C PRO A 606 69.09 92.15 1.89
N ALA A 607 70.32 92.42 1.46
CA ALA A 607 71.08 93.58 1.92
C ALA A 607 70.40 94.91 1.52
N ALA A 608 69.82 94.96 0.32
CA ALA A 608 69.08 96.11 -0.19
C ALA A 608 67.80 96.44 0.61
N ALA A 609 67.29 95.50 1.41
CA ALA A 609 66.10 95.71 2.24
C ALA A 609 66.41 96.30 3.63
N LEU A 610 67.69 96.57 3.91
CA LEU A 610 68.16 97.03 5.22
C LEU A 610 68.54 98.51 5.15
N PRO A 611 67.79 99.40 5.84
CA PRO A 611 68.17 100.81 5.94
C PRO A 611 69.46 100.92 6.76
N GLY A 612 70.41 101.74 6.31
CA GLY A 612 71.65 102.02 7.07
C GLY A 612 72.91 101.25 6.63
N ILE A 613 72.83 100.40 5.60
CA ILE A 613 73.99 99.71 5.03
C ILE A 613 74.17 100.13 3.55
N PRO A 614 75.35 100.64 3.12
CA PRO A 614 75.60 101.03 1.74
C PRO A 614 75.89 99.82 0.81
N LEU A 615 75.01 98.82 0.80
CA LEU A 615 75.08 97.64 -0.08
C LEU A 615 73.89 97.64 -1.05
N LEU A 616 74.18 97.70 -2.35
CA LEU A 616 73.15 97.66 -3.42
C LEU A 616 72.73 96.22 -3.81
N GLY A 617 73.42 95.20 -3.31
CA GLY A 617 73.15 93.79 -3.62
C GLY A 617 73.72 92.81 -2.59
N GLY A 618 73.36 91.53 -2.71
CA GLY A 618 73.74 90.46 -1.78
C GLY A 618 72.70 90.15 -0.69
N ARG A 619 72.90 89.04 0.05
CA ARG A 619 71.95 88.54 1.07
C ARG A 619 72.65 88.01 2.32
N PHE A 620 72.13 88.37 3.49
CA PHE A 620 72.50 87.77 4.77
C PHE A 620 71.77 86.43 4.95
N VAL A 621 72.49 85.34 5.17
CA VAL A 621 71.97 83.97 5.34
C VAL A 621 72.22 83.52 6.76
N PHE A 622 71.14 83.27 7.49
CA PHE A 622 71.18 82.82 8.87
C PHE A 622 71.23 81.29 8.91
N SER A 623 71.97 80.76 9.88
CA SER A 623 71.98 79.33 10.17
C SER A 623 72.23 79.12 11.66
N PRO A 624 71.97 77.93 12.24
CA PRO A 624 72.33 77.67 13.63
C PRO A 624 73.84 77.89 13.90
N ARG A 625 74.66 77.75 12.84
CA ARG A 625 76.13 77.83 12.88
C ARG A 625 76.70 79.24 12.72
N GLY A 626 75.88 80.26 12.45
CA GLY A 626 76.35 81.65 12.28
C GLY A 626 75.72 82.38 11.10
N LEU A 627 76.13 83.64 10.93
CA LEU A 627 75.75 84.52 9.84
C LEU A 627 76.70 84.35 8.65
N ALA A 628 76.18 84.45 7.44
CA ALA A 628 77.01 84.53 6.25
C ALA A 628 76.43 85.51 5.25
N PHE A 629 77.29 86.22 4.53
CA PHE A 629 76.89 87.06 3.41
C PHE A 629 77.03 86.28 2.09
N ARG A 630 75.95 86.18 1.33
CA ARG A 630 75.94 85.59 0.01
C ARG A 630 75.94 86.67 -1.06
N TYR A 631 76.95 86.63 -1.91
CA TYR A 631 77.15 87.58 -3.01
C TYR A 631 77.21 86.85 -4.36
N ARG A 632 76.59 87.43 -5.39
CA ARG A 632 76.68 86.95 -6.78
C ARG A 632 77.15 88.09 -7.70
N PRO A 633 78.32 87.96 -8.37
CA PRO A 633 78.92 89.06 -9.15
C PRO A 633 78.01 89.63 -10.24
N ASP A 634 77.22 88.77 -10.89
CA ASP A 634 76.44 89.14 -12.07
C ASP A 634 75.13 89.89 -11.74
N SER A 635 74.64 89.81 -10.49
CA SER A 635 73.34 90.40 -10.09
C SER A 635 73.44 91.55 -9.10
N ASP A 636 74.55 91.66 -8.36
CA ASP A 636 74.59 92.45 -7.12
C ASP A 636 75.45 93.74 -7.22
N GLY A 637 76.08 94.03 -8.38
CA GLY A 637 76.88 95.23 -8.63
C GLY A 637 78.28 95.23 -7.99
N ILE A 638 79.10 96.26 -8.23
CA ILE A 638 80.47 96.38 -7.70
C ILE A 638 80.42 96.57 -6.18
N LEU A 639 80.63 95.49 -5.46
CA LEU A 639 80.67 95.45 -4.00
C LEU A 639 82.10 95.63 -3.48
N ARG A 640 82.36 96.76 -2.80
CA ARG A 640 83.59 96.97 -2.02
C ARG A 640 83.32 96.57 -0.58
N MET A 641 83.26 95.26 -0.33
CA MET A 641 83.13 94.72 1.03
C MET A 641 84.27 93.75 1.32
N THR A 642 84.88 93.88 2.50
CA THR A 642 85.90 92.97 3.01
C THR A 642 85.55 92.53 4.42
N VAL A 643 85.74 91.26 4.72
CA VAL A 643 85.57 90.69 6.07
C VAL A 643 86.96 90.23 6.52
N ARG A 644 87.44 90.70 7.68
CA ARG A 644 88.83 90.46 8.14
C ARG A 644 89.91 90.91 7.15
N GLY A 645 89.66 91.96 6.39
CA GLY A 645 90.59 92.47 5.37
C GLY A 645 90.69 91.62 4.08
N GLU A 646 89.94 90.53 3.97
CA GLU A 646 89.84 89.73 2.73
C GLU A 646 88.64 90.17 1.88
N ALA A 647 88.83 90.27 0.57
CA ALA A 647 87.74 90.55 -0.38
C ALA A 647 86.76 89.37 -0.44
N LEU A 648 85.46 89.68 -0.50
CA LEU A 648 84.42 88.65 -0.61
C LEU A 648 84.61 87.78 -1.86
N GLN A 649 84.45 86.47 -1.69
CA GLN A 649 84.37 85.54 -2.81
C GLN A 649 82.92 85.39 -3.30
N ALA A 650 82.74 85.06 -4.58
CA ALA A 650 81.42 84.70 -5.11
C ALA A 650 80.87 83.48 -4.34
N GLY A 651 79.64 83.57 -3.83
CA GLY A 651 79.05 82.53 -2.99
C GLY A 651 78.88 82.96 -1.54
N ARG A 652 79.05 82.02 -0.59
CA ARG A 652 78.75 82.21 0.84
C ARG A 652 80.02 82.58 1.60
N ASN A 653 80.08 83.79 2.14
CA ASN A 653 81.17 84.28 2.97
C ASN A 653 80.71 84.30 4.43
N PRO A 654 81.29 83.50 5.34
CA PRO A 654 80.92 83.55 6.75
C PRO A 654 81.24 84.93 7.33
N ILE A 655 80.35 85.44 8.17
CA ILE A 655 80.58 86.61 9.01
C ILE A 655 80.59 86.09 10.44
N PRO A 656 81.78 85.85 11.00
CA PRO A 656 81.91 85.48 12.41
C PRO A 656 81.47 86.63 13.31
N ASP A 657 81.11 86.26 14.52
CA ASP A 657 80.68 87.19 15.55
C ASP A 657 81.86 88.05 16.04
N GLY A 658 81.64 89.35 16.23
CA GLY A 658 82.64 90.32 16.69
C GLY A 658 83.65 90.80 15.63
N ASP A 659 83.60 90.29 14.40
CA ASP A 659 84.53 90.70 13.34
C ASP A 659 84.16 92.01 12.67
N GLU A 660 85.20 92.74 12.24
CA GLU A 660 85.07 93.94 11.42
C GLU A 660 84.80 93.61 9.95
N ILE A 661 83.80 94.30 9.43
CA ILE A 661 83.29 94.23 8.07
C ILE A 661 83.44 95.63 7.49
N HIS A 662 84.36 95.82 6.56
CA HIS A 662 84.49 97.10 5.87
C HIS A 662 83.59 97.10 4.64
N ILE A 663 82.73 98.11 4.52
CA ILE A 663 81.85 98.34 3.37
C ILE A 663 82.09 99.76 2.87
N GLY A 664 82.72 99.90 1.71
CA GLY A 664 83.13 101.21 1.20
C GLY A 664 84.12 101.89 2.14
N SER A 665 83.72 103.02 2.74
CA SER A 665 84.50 103.78 3.73
C SER A 665 84.05 103.55 5.18
N GLU A 666 83.06 102.71 5.41
CA GLU A 666 82.49 102.46 6.74
C GLU A 666 82.89 101.07 7.26
N THR A 667 83.14 100.96 8.56
CA THR A 667 83.41 99.69 9.24
C THR A 667 82.20 99.29 10.07
N PHE A 668 81.80 98.03 9.97
CA PHE A 668 80.69 97.44 10.70
C PHE A 668 81.17 96.26 11.54
N VAL A 669 80.49 95.96 12.64
CA VAL A 669 80.74 94.78 13.47
C VAL A 669 79.42 94.03 13.64
N PHE A 670 79.44 92.73 13.35
CA PHE A 670 78.31 91.86 13.65
C PHE A 670 78.40 91.37 15.09
N ASP A 671 77.29 91.47 15.83
CA ASP A 671 77.20 90.98 17.21
C ASP A 671 76.02 90.01 17.35
N ARG A 672 76.32 88.78 17.78
CA ARG A 672 75.36 87.73 18.07
C ARG A 672 74.81 87.86 19.50
N SER A 673 75.55 88.50 20.39
CA SER A 673 75.29 88.59 21.83
C SER A 673 74.67 89.92 22.25
N ALA A 674 73.34 89.90 22.39
CA ALA A 674 72.73 90.38 23.62
C ALA A 674 72.04 89.17 24.24
N ILE A 675 72.74 88.49 25.15
CA ILE A 675 72.22 87.49 26.08
C ILE A 675 72.92 87.71 27.43
N ASP A 676 72.15 88.22 28.40
CA ASP A 676 72.12 87.87 29.83
C ASP A 676 70.61 87.95 30.17
N ASP A 677 69.95 87.05 30.90
CA ASP A 677 70.44 85.93 31.70
C ASP A 677 69.30 84.91 32.00
N GLU A 678 69.73 83.70 32.39
CA GLU A 678 69.01 82.56 33.03
C GLU A 678 67.90 81.81 32.25
N VAL A 679 68.07 80.58 31.74
CA VAL A 679 68.43 79.27 32.36
C VAL A 679 67.34 78.73 33.30
N VAL A 680 66.46 77.85 32.79
CA VAL A 680 66.44 76.38 33.00
C VAL A 680 65.30 75.80 32.15
N VAL A 681 65.65 74.98 31.16
CA VAL A 681 64.77 73.98 30.57
C VAL A 681 65.32 72.62 30.96
N SER A 682 64.58 71.87 31.76
CA SER A 682 64.35 70.43 31.53
C SER A 682 63.57 69.83 32.70
N GLU A 683 62.33 69.41 32.43
CA GLU A 683 61.95 68.04 32.76
C GLU A 683 60.98 67.53 31.70
N ARG A 684 61.43 66.49 31.00
CA ARG A 684 60.78 65.81 29.90
C ARG A 684 60.51 64.40 30.42
N LEU A 685 59.26 63.95 30.31
CA LEU A 685 58.87 62.54 30.15
C LEU A 685 59.43 61.53 31.17
N GLN A 686 58.66 61.24 32.23
CA GLN A 686 58.58 59.89 32.81
C GLN A 686 57.20 59.65 33.45
N SER A 687 56.37 58.84 32.79
CA SER A 687 55.64 57.71 33.40
C SER A 687 54.62 57.14 32.41
N THR A 688 55.14 56.39 31.45
CA THR A 688 54.41 55.26 30.89
C THR A 688 54.30 54.18 31.96
N THR A 689 53.07 53.66 32.11
CA THR A 689 52.80 52.24 32.34
C THR A 689 53.17 51.64 33.70
N ARG A 690 52.15 51.44 34.53
CA ARG A 690 51.82 50.23 35.32
C ARG A 690 50.64 50.60 36.20
N MET A 691 49.62 49.79 36.44
CA MET A 691 49.19 48.50 35.93
C MET A 691 47.88 48.24 36.68
N ARG A 692 46.93 47.57 36.03
CA ARG A 692 46.09 46.51 36.61
C ARG A 692 45.23 46.78 37.86
N ASN A 693 43.97 46.39 37.65
CA ASN A 693 43.07 45.75 38.60
C ASN A 693 42.30 46.67 39.55
N ALA A 694 41.04 46.93 39.21
CA ALA A 694 39.90 46.52 40.03
C ALA A 694 38.63 46.74 39.21
N GLU A 695 38.14 45.65 38.63
CA GLU A 695 36.86 45.04 39.02
C GLU A 695 35.75 45.91 39.64
N LEU A 696 34.53 45.48 39.33
CA LEU A 696 33.30 45.59 40.11
C LEU A 696 32.37 46.77 39.78
N ASP A 697 31.42 46.41 38.91
CA ASP A 697 30.01 46.25 39.28
C ASP A 697 29.09 47.47 39.35
N THR A 698 27.85 47.12 38.98
CA THR A 698 26.56 47.67 39.42
C THR A 698 26.04 48.95 38.77
N PHE A 699 24.93 48.81 38.05
CA PHE A 699 23.56 49.26 38.43
C PHE A 699 22.74 49.32 37.12
N ALA A 700 21.96 48.29 36.82
CA ALA A 700 20.61 48.02 37.32
C ALA A 700 19.53 48.90 36.65
N LEU A 701 18.60 48.14 36.05
CA LEU A 701 17.29 48.47 35.51
C LEU A 701 16.35 49.14 36.54
N ASP A 702 15.29 49.80 36.05
CA ASP A 702 13.87 49.43 36.32
C ASP A 702 12.89 50.45 35.71
N PRO A 703 11.55 50.24 35.70
CA PRO A 703 10.75 49.00 35.51
C PRO A 703 9.48 49.22 34.63
N MET A 704 8.73 48.15 34.35
CA MET A 704 7.24 48.05 34.25
C MET A 704 6.88 46.92 33.26
N THR A 705 5.97 45.97 33.49
CA THR A 705 5.09 45.54 34.57
C THR A 705 4.60 44.17 34.13
N TRP A 706 4.47 43.22 35.05
CA TRP A 706 3.88 41.90 34.83
C TRP A 706 2.55 41.85 35.59
N ASP A 707 1.48 41.44 34.92
CA ASP A 707 0.27 40.91 35.55
C ASP A 707 0.20 39.40 35.25
N ALA A 708 0.06 38.63 36.31
CA ALA A 708 -0.25 37.19 36.31
C ALA A 708 -1.79 37.00 36.23
N PRO A 709 -2.36 35.77 36.03
CA PRO A 709 -2.23 34.72 37.05
C PRO A 709 -2.30 33.24 36.59
N SER A 710 -1.78 32.37 37.47
CA SER A 710 -2.26 31.02 37.91
C SER A 710 -2.85 30.05 36.86
N SER A 711 -2.45 28.80 36.73
CA SER A 711 -2.40 27.64 37.65
C SER A 711 -2.20 26.41 36.70
N ALA A 712 -1.65 25.24 37.02
CA ALA A 712 -1.88 24.29 38.10
C ALA A 712 -0.78 23.20 38.02
N ARG A 713 -0.64 22.43 39.11
CA ARG A 713 0.33 21.32 39.29
C ARG A 713 -0.20 19.97 38.71
N PRO A 714 0.34 18.78 39.09
CA PRO A 714 1.30 17.98 38.32
C PRO A 714 0.78 16.56 38.02
N THR A 715 1.45 15.75 37.19
CA THR A 715 1.45 14.28 37.38
C THR A 715 2.54 13.58 36.57
N ARG A 716 3.32 12.76 37.28
CA ARG A 716 4.06 11.60 36.76
C ARG A 716 3.09 10.54 36.25
N ARG A 717 3.39 9.88 35.13
CA ARG A 717 3.33 8.42 34.95
C ARG A 717 4.04 7.99 33.65
N HIS A 718 4.54 6.76 33.72
CA HIS A 718 5.34 5.97 32.77
C HIS A 718 4.92 6.06 31.29
N TYR A 719 5.90 6.01 30.39
CA TYR A 719 6.29 4.81 29.64
C TYR A 719 7.82 4.75 29.55
#